data_AF-A0A3M7NUJ1-F1
#
_entry.id   AF-A0A3M7NUJ1-F1
#
_cell.length_a   1.000
_cell.length_b   1.000
_cell.length_c   1.000
_cell.angle_alpha   90.00
_cell.angle_beta   90.00
_cell.angle_gamma   90.00
#
_symmetry.space_group_name_H-M   'P 1'
#
loop_
_entity.id
_entity.type
_entity.pdbx_description
1 polymer ?
#
loop_
_entity_poly.entity_id
_entity_poly.type
_entity_poly.pdbx_seq_one_letter_code
_entity_poly.pdbx_strand_id
1 'polypeptide(L)'
;MDRFNRLLHAAQNMGGAGGGNPGGDQQNLLDNSETVYISSLALLKMLRHGRAGVPMEVMGLMLGEFVDDFTVRVVDVFAMPQSGTSVSVESVDPVFQTKMMDMLRQTGRPETVVGWYHSHPGFGCWLSSVDINTQQSFEQLTPRAVAVVVDPIQSVKGKVVIDAFRLINPQTLMMGQEPRQTTSNLGHLNKPSIQALIHGLNRHYYSIGIQYRKTGLEENMLMNLHKEVWTEGLELPGSFGAERKKTEEGLKKLVDLADGYEKRVREENELTKEQLKTRYVGKVDPKKHIEDVGQQLIEDNIVAVSRQMIDKEASRAAAHHREHDGQTMSSSALAHLAVELGEELGPNSSPMVRPSWKLNLKNAFPIPEDRDPRCQRNSTNYDGDFVRQRTFPFLSLPPELRNRIYYLTWFGTSAVQAVHRDSYPPLAASDRGRLNLTLVCRRLHLESTHLLYSSTSFRLFPLQDFLYLPTPLSLSPHYRTHITTLSLIVGSSWTNPPSAWRVGKALTRCLSRLKLVHTLKIFIEVDPSVPMFTGFRRSETFYTDWCGDLVRDVLKVLTSNCEVVEVDGNPGIDPHGPLSTRIVSEVEASGRKVRWGLEWADKAKAVEEQRVLGLARGIAMDELADQLTGMKISSGPGKILSH
;
A
#
# COMPACT_ATOMS: atom_id res chain seq x y z
N MET A 1 -78.24 -15.74 -28.97
CA MET A 1 -77.68 -17.05 -28.56
C MET A 1 -76.17 -17.15 -28.77
N ASP A 2 -75.58 -16.54 -29.80
CA ASP A 2 -74.13 -16.66 -30.07
C ASP A 2 -73.19 -15.87 -29.14
N ARG A 3 -73.65 -14.84 -28.44
CA ARG A 3 -72.84 -14.16 -27.40
C ARG A 3 -72.76 -14.96 -26.09
N PHE A 4 -73.79 -15.72 -25.78
CA PHE A 4 -73.82 -16.54 -24.56
C PHE A 4 -72.93 -17.79 -24.71
N ASN A 5 -72.95 -18.42 -25.89
CA ASN A 5 -72.05 -19.52 -26.21
C ASN A 5 -70.57 -19.11 -26.30
N ARG A 6 -70.25 -17.86 -26.68
CA ARG A 6 -68.86 -17.35 -26.63
C ARG A 6 -68.36 -17.11 -25.20
N LEU A 7 -69.24 -16.67 -24.30
CA LEU A 7 -68.92 -16.53 -22.88
C LEU A 7 -68.75 -17.89 -22.19
N LEU A 8 -69.56 -18.90 -22.56
CA LEU A 8 -69.41 -20.25 -22.05
C LEU A 8 -68.13 -20.93 -22.57
N HIS A 9 -67.78 -20.76 -23.85
CA HIS A 9 -66.52 -21.27 -24.39
C HIS A 9 -65.28 -20.55 -23.81
N ALA A 10 -65.38 -19.25 -23.49
CA ALA A 10 -64.32 -18.52 -22.79
C ALA A 10 -64.18 -18.96 -21.33
N ALA A 11 -65.28 -19.30 -20.65
CA ALA A 11 -65.26 -19.82 -19.28
C ALA A 11 -64.77 -21.27 -19.20
N GLN A 12 -65.03 -22.09 -20.23
CA GLN A 12 -64.63 -23.50 -20.26
C GLN A 12 -63.14 -23.69 -20.62
N ASN A 13 -62.52 -22.72 -21.30
CA ASN A 13 -61.07 -22.65 -21.48
C ASN A 13 -60.31 -22.05 -20.27
N MET A 14 -61.02 -21.53 -19.26
CA MET A 14 -60.46 -21.00 -18.01
C MET A 14 -60.53 -22.00 -16.84
N GLY A 15 -61.01 -23.23 -17.07
CA GLY A 15 -61.20 -24.26 -16.03
C GLY A 15 -60.29 -25.50 -16.16
N GLY A 16 -59.32 -25.50 -17.08
CA GLY A 16 -58.60 -26.71 -17.48
C GLY A 16 -57.10 -26.50 -17.73
N ALA A 17 -56.40 -25.86 -16.80
CA ALA A 17 -54.93 -25.84 -16.76
C ALA A 17 -54.41 -25.61 -15.33
N GLY A 18 -55.08 -26.21 -14.33
CA GLY A 18 -54.64 -26.26 -12.94
C GLY A 18 -53.86 -27.55 -12.66
N GLY A 19 -52.81 -27.79 -13.44
CA GLY A 19 -51.91 -28.94 -13.31
C GLY A 19 -50.48 -28.48 -13.55
N GLY A 20 -50.10 -27.39 -12.88
CA GLY A 20 -48.73 -26.88 -12.89
C GLY A 20 -47.83 -27.87 -12.16
N ASN A 21 -47.03 -28.58 -12.95
CA ASN A 21 -45.81 -29.26 -12.55
C ASN A 21 -45.04 -28.44 -11.48
N PRO A 22 -44.74 -28.97 -10.27
CA PRO A 22 -43.94 -28.26 -9.25
C PRO A 22 -42.45 -28.32 -9.61
N GLY A 23 -42.10 -27.89 -10.82
CA GLY A 23 -40.74 -27.98 -11.37
C GLY A 23 -40.45 -26.93 -12.44
N GLY A 24 -41.29 -25.90 -12.58
CA GLY A 24 -40.87 -24.68 -13.24
C GLY A 24 -40.13 -23.83 -12.20
N ASP A 25 -38.88 -23.47 -12.48
CA ASP A 25 -38.10 -22.53 -11.67
C ASP A 25 -39.02 -21.41 -11.17
N GLN A 26 -39.11 -21.25 -9.85
CA GLN A 26 -39.70 -20.05 -9.24
C GLN A 26 -39.15 -18.86 -10.02
N GLN A 27 -40.03 -18.00 -10.54
CA GLN A 27 -39.63 -16.71 -11.09
C GLN A 27 -38.54 -16.15 -10.19
N ASN A 28 -37.35 -15.85 -10.74
CA ASN A 28 -36.19 -15.36 -10.00
C ASN A 28 -36.61 -14.15 -9.14
N LEU A 29 -37.05 -14.41 -7.92
CA LEU A 29 -37.46 -13.41 -6.96
C LEU A 29 -36.17 -12.81 -6.43
N LEU A 30 -36.11 -11.47 -6.41
CA LEU A 30 -34.97 -10.76 -5.85
C LEU A 30 -34.90 -11.06 -4.35
N ASP A 31 -33.72 -11.42 -3.87
CA ASP A 31 -33.49 -11.74 -2.47
C ASP A 31 -33.28 -10.48 -1.63
N ASN A 32 -33.70 -10.54 -0.37
CA ASN A 32 -33.45 -9.54 0.65
C ASN A 32 -31.97 -9.37 1.01
N SER A 33 -31.11 -10.31 0.61
CA SER A 33 -29.66 -10.23 0.84
C SER A 33 -28.90 -9.37 -0.17
N GLU A 34 -29.58 -8.69 -1.10
CA GLU A 34 -28.89 -7.83 -2.07
C GLU A 34 -28.11 -6.71 -1.35
N THR A 35 -26.85 -6.50 -1.77
CA THR A 35 -25.97 -5.49 -1.21
C THR A 35 -25.32 -4.62 -2.28
N VAL A 36 -25.16 -3.34 -1.96
CA VAL A 36 -24.48 -2.36 -2.82
C VAL A 36 -23.13 -2.03 -2.21
N TYR A 37 -22.06 -2.37 -2.92
CA TYR A 37 -20.71 -1.96 -2.55
C TYR A 37 -20.39 -0.59 -3.14
N ILE A 38 -20.23 0.41 -2.28
CA ILE A 38 -19.85 1.76 -2.67
C ILE A 38 -18.37 1.97 -2.37
N SER A 39 -17.61 2.43 -3.37
CA SER A 39 -16.20 2.80 -3.20
C SER A 39 -16.03 4.08 -2.37
N SER A 40 -14.85 4.21 -1.73
CA SER A 40 -14.53 5.43 -0.98
C SER A 40 -14.52 6.68 -1.88
N LEU A 41 -14.06 6.54 -3.13
CA LEU A 41 -14.05 7.61 -4.12
C LEU A 41 -15.46 8.07 -4.48
N ALA A 42 -16.36 7.12 -4.78
CA ALA A 42 -17.74 7.40 -5.11
C ALA A 42 -18.44 8.16 -3.98
N LEU A 43 -18.28 7.67 -2.75
CA LEU A 43 -18.88 8.30 -1.57
C LEU A 43 -18.43 9.75 -1.38
N LEU A 44 -17.13 10.03 -1.49
CA LEU A 44 -16.58 11.38 -1.35
C LEU A 44 -17.10 12.32 -2.46
N LYS A 45 -17.22 11.83 -3.69
CA LYS A 45 -17.77 12.60 -4.81
C LYS A 45 -19.25 12.91 -4.60
N MET A 46 -20.06 11.94 -4.15
CA MET A 46 -21.48 12.14 -3.86
C MET A 46 -21.67 13.20 -2.76
N LEU A 47 -20.92 13.10 -1.66
CA LEU A 47 -21.00 14.06 -0.55
C LEU A 47 -20.53 15.45 -0.97
N ARG A 48 -19.42 15.56 -1.70
CA ARG A 48 -18.92 16.85 -2.22
C ARG A 48 -19.94 17.49 -3.16
N HIS A 49 -20.53 16.71 -4.05
CA HIS A 49 -21.53 17.19 -5.00
C HIS A 49 -22.80 17.64 -4.28
N GLY A 50 -23.35 16.80 -3.39
CA GLY A 50 -24.53 17.12 -2.60
C GLY A 50 -24.35 18.37 -1.75
N ARG A 51 -23.18 18.54 -1.12
CA ARG A 51 -22.88 19.72 -0.31
C ARG A 51 -22.74 21.00 -1.15
N ALA A 52 -22.21 20.91 -2.36
CA ALA A 52 -22.10 22.04 -3.28
C ALA A 52 -23.45 22.46 -3.87
N GLY A 53 -24.42 21.54 -3.93
CA GLY A 53 -25.77 21.79 -4.45
C GLY A 53 -26.73 22.50 -3.49
N VAL A 54 -26.47 22.47 -2.18
CA VAL A 54 -27.38 23.02 -1.15
C VAL A 54 -27.65 24.52 -1.44
N PRO A 55 -28.93 24.96 -1.50
CA PRO A 55 -30.15 24.27 -1.05
C PRO A 55 -30.89 23.43 -2.10
N MET A 56 -30.39 23.33 -3.33
CA MET A 56 -31.05 22.59 -4.41
C MET A 56 -30.64 21.12 -4.44
N GLU A 57 -31.55 20.25 -4.90
CA GLU A 57 -31.28 18.82 -5.09
C GLU A 57 -30.40 18.59 -6.32
N VAL A 58 -29.29 17.89 -6.16
CA VAL A 58 -28.40 17.49 -7.26
C VAL A 58 -28.62 16.03 -7.63
N MET A 59 -28.41 15.69 -8.90
CA MET A 59 -28.38 14.30 -9.38
C MET A 59 -27.04 13.94 -10.03
N GLY A 60 -26.73 12.65 -10.07
CA GLY A 60 -25.62 12.12 -10.84
C GLY A 60 -25.79 10.64 -11.18
N LEU A 61 -24.92 10.14 -12.05
CA LEU A 61 -24.92 8.76 -12.49
C LEU A 61 -23.85 7.95 -11.75
N MET A 62 -24.18 6.70 -11.47
CA MET A 62 -23.29 5.74 -10.82
C MET A 62 -22.71 4.77 -11.85
N LEU A 63 -21.40 4.62 -11.82
CA LEU A 63 -20.62 3.76 -12.69
C LEU A 63 -20.12 2.56 -11.92
N GLY A 64 -20.23 1.39 -12.54
CA GLY A 64 -19.84 0.16 -11.91
C GLY A 64 -20.08 -1.08 -12.75
N GLU A 65 -20.12 -2.20 -12.07
CA GLU A 65 -20.45 -3.50 -12.65
C GLU A 65 -21.42 -4.26 -11.73
N PHE A 66 -22.22 -5.10 -12.36
CA PHE A 66 -23.01 -6.12 -11.68
C PHE A 66 -22.14 -7.37 -11.57
N VAL A 67 -21.77 -7.78 -10.36
CA VAL A 67 -20.86 -8.92 -10.14
C VAL A 67 -21.63 -10.24 -10.19
N ASP A 68 -22.73 -10.30 -9.43
CA ASP A 68 -23.67 -11.41 -9.36
C ASP A 68 -25.09 -10.87 -9.10
N ASP A 69 -26.08 -11.73 -8.91
CA ASP A 69 -27.48 -11.34 -8.70
C ASP A 69 -27.72 -10.63 -7.35
N PHE A 70 -26.81 -10.79 -6.38
CA PHE A 70 -26.94 -10.22 -5.04
C PHE A 70 -26.03 -9.02 -4.78
N THR A 71 -25.15 -8.68 -5.71
CA THR A 71 -24.06 -7.74 -5.48
C THR A 71 -23.95 -6.73 -6.63
N VAL A 72 -24.16 -5.46 -6.28
CA VAL A 72 -23.93 -4.32 -7.18
C VAL A 72 -22.67 -3.58 -6.73
N ARG A 73 -21.69 -3.40 -7.62
CA ARG A 73 -20.44 -2.70 -7.27
C ARG A 73 -20.38 -1.33 -7.94
N VAL A 74 -20.49 -0.27 -7.15
CA VAL A 74 -20.31 1.12 -7.57
C VAL A 74 -18.85 1.52 -7.39
N VAL A 75 -18.15 1.70 -8.50
CA VAL A 75 -16.71 2.04 -8.53
C VAL A 75 -16.52 3.55 -8.57
N ASP A 76 -17.29 4.26 -9.40
CA ASP A 76 -17.17 5.70 -9.54
C ASP A 76 -18.53 6.37 -9.75
N VAL A 77 -18.57 7.69 -9.58
CA VAL A 77 -19.74 8.51 -9.87
C VAL A 77 -19.32 9.78 -10.60
N PHE A 78 -20.24 10.35 -11.36
CA PHE A 78 -20.09 11.69 -11.89
C PHE A 78 -21.40 12.48 -11.78
N ALA A 79 -21.23 13.79 -11.62
CA ALA A 79 -22.32 14.74 -11.52
C ALA A 79 -22.91 15.00 -12.91
N MET A 80 -24.24 15.05 -13.00
CA MET A 80 -24.91 15.56 -14.18
C MET A 80 -25.08 17.08 -14.04
N PRO A 81 -24.87 17.87 -15.11
CA PRO A 81 -25.17 19.29 -15.08
C PRO A 81 -26.68 19.48 -14.86
N GLN A 82 -27.04 20.29 -13.87
CA GLN A 82 -28.44 20.54 -13.54
C GLN A 82 -29.09 21.42 -14.61
N SER A 83 -30.18 20.94 -15.19
CA SER A 83 -31.12 21.74 -15.98
C SER A 83 -32.49 21.66 -15.29
N GLY A 84 -32.73 22.44 -14.24
CA GLY A 84 -34.03 22.39 -13.54
C GLY A 84 -34.18 23.35 -12.35
N THR A 85 -35.42 23.79 -12.13
CA THR A 85 -35.87 24.71 -11.06
C THR A 85 -35.99 24.00 -9.70
N SER A 86 -36.30 24.76 -8.63
CA SER A 86 -36.17 24.39 -7.21
C SER A 86 -36.91 23.12 -6.71
N VAL A 87 -37.63 22.39 -7.55
CA VAL A 87 -38.53 21.29 -7.13
C VAL A 87 -38.36 20.01 -7.97
N SER A 88 -37.66 20.04 -9.11
CA SER A 88 -37.49 18.83 -9.92
C SER A 88 -36.23 18.88 -10.77
N VAL A 89 -35.48 17.78 -10.75
CA VAL A 89 -34.32 17.60 -11.61
C VAL A 89 -34.79 17.02 -12.96
N GLU A 90 -35.08 17.89 -13.92
CA GLU A 90 -35.50 17.44 -15.26
C GLU A 90 -34.30 17.09 -16.15
N SER A 91 -34.48 16.00 -16.90
CA SER A 91 -33.65 15.53 -18.02
C SER A 91 -32.20 15.17 -17.72
N VAL A 92 -31.94 13.86 -17.62
CA VAL A 92 -30.66 13.28 -17.99
C VAL A 92 -30.40 13.69 -19.43
N ASP A 93 -29.45 14.59 -19.69
CA ASP A 93 -29.04 14.91 -21.06
C ASP A 93 -28.29 13.70 -21.65
N PRO A 94 -28.90 12.96 -22.61
CA PRO A 94 -28.26 11.78 -23.19
C PRO A 94 -27.00 12.15 -23.98
N VAL A 95 -26.89 13.40 -24.46
CA VAL A 95 -25.71 13.90 -25.18
C VAL A 95 -24.54 14.04 -24.22
N PHE A 96 -24.77 14.67 -23.07
CA PHE A 96 -23.76 14.78 -22.02
C PHE A 96 -23.33 13.41 -21.51
N GLN A 97 -24.29 12.52 -21.23
CA GLN A 97 -24.01 11.16 -20.77
C GLN A 97 -23.12 10.41 -21.77
N THR A 98 -23.50 10.37 -23.04
CA THR A 98 -22.75 9.63 -24.08
C THR A 98 -21.33 10.18 -24.22
N LYS A 99 -21.19 11.51 -24.32
CA LYS A 99 -19.89 12.16 -24.43
C LYS A 99 -18.99 11.90 -23.23
N MET A 100 -19.55 11.92 -22.01
CA MET A 100 -18.80 11.63 -20.79
C MET A 100 -18.37 10.16 -20.71
N MET A 101 -19.23 9.22 -21.10
CA MET A 101 -18.87 7.80 -21.18
C MET A 101 -17.72 7.56 -22.16
N ASP A 102 -17.75 8.20 -23.33
CA ASP A 102 -16.68 8.07 -24.33
C ASP A 102 -15.35 8.62 -23.81
N MET A 103 -15.37 9.75 -23.09
CA MET A 103 -14.18 10.30 -22.44
C MET A 103 -13.64 9.36 -21.35
N LEU A 104 -14.52 8.76 -20.54
CA LEU A 104 -14.11 7.82 -19.50
C LEU A 104 -13.48 6.55 -20.09
N ARG A 105 -14.06 6.01 -21.16
CA ARG A 105 -13.48 4.88 -21.90
C ARG A 105 -12.07 5.15 -22.39
N GLN A 106 -11.80 6.37 -22.89
CA GLN A 106 -10.44 6.77 -23.32
C GLN A 106 -9.44 6.81 -22.15
N THR A 107 -9.90 7.10 -20.93
CA THR A 107 -9.05 7.10 -19.73
C THR A 107 -8.83 5.71 -19.11
N GLY A 108 -9.34 4.65 -19.74
CA GLY A 108 -9.24 3.28 -19.22
C GLY A 108 -10.30 2.94 -18.17
N ARG A 109 -11.45 3.63 -18.18
CA ARG A 109 -12.62 3.38 -17.33
C ARG A 109 -13.79 2.88 -18.19
N PRO A 110 -13.91 1.55 -18.43
CA PRO A 110 -14.94 0.98 -19.28
C PRO A 110 -16.26 0.67 -18.54
N GLU A 111 -16.42 1.12 -17.29
CA GLU A 111 -17.58 0.79 -16.45
C GLU A 111 -18.90 1.26 -17.06
N THR A 112 -19.96 0.49 -16.82
CA THR A 112 -21.33 0.80 -17.26
C THR A 112 -22.12 1.54 -16.19
N VAL A 113 -23.24 2.14 -16.58
CA VAL A 113 -24.17 2.76 -15.62
C VAL A 113 -24.92 1.68 -14.84
N VAL A 114 -24.75 1.67 -13.52
CA VAL A 114 -25.42 0.72 -12.60
C VAL A 114 -26.61 1.34 -11.87
N GLY A 115 -26.74 2.66 -11.93
CA GLY A 115 -27.83 3.40 -11.29
C GLY A 115 -27.57 4.89 -11.27
N TRP A 116 -28.32 5.59 -10.43
CA TRP A 116 -28.22 7.03 -10.25
C TRP A 116 -28.32 7.40 -8.77
N TYR A 117 -27.82 8.57 -8.43
CA TYR A 117 -27.92 9.10 -7.08
C TYR A 117 -28.45 10.53 -7.11
N HIS A 118 -29.11 10.93 -6.03
CA HIS A 118 -29.50 12.33 -5.82
C HIS A 118 -29.41 12.71 -4.34
N SER A 119 -29.55 14.00 -4.06
CA SER A 119 -29.50 14.53 -2.70
C SER A 119 -30.84 15.07 -2.24
N HIS A 120 -31.23 14.77 -1.00
CA HIS A 120 -32.33 15.41 -0.29
C HIS A 120 -31.77 16.21 0.89
N PRO A 121 -31.51 17.52 0.74
CA PRO A 121 -30.90 18.31 1.81
C PRO A 121 -31.87 18.53 2.98
N GLY A 122 -31.64 17.83 4.09
CA GLY A 122 -32.39 18.04 5.34
C GLY A 122 -33.71 17.27 5.48
N PHE A 123 -34.14 16.54 4.45
CA PHE A 123 -35.39 15.77 4.44
C PHE A 123 -35.20 14.28 4.77
N GLY A 124 -33.96 13.80 4.95
CA GLY A 124 -33.66 12.37 5.10
C GLY A 124 -33.74 11.59 3.78
N CYS A 125 -33.58 10.26 3.85
CA CYS A 125 -33.53 9.40 2.66
C CYS A 125 -34.89 8.73 2.39
N TRP A 126 -35.58 9.15 1.33
CA TRP A 126 -36.80 8.52 0.79
C TRP A 126 -36.93 8.85 -0.70
N LEU A 127 -37.88 8.26 -1.42
CA LEU A 127 -38.13 8.59 -2.83
C LEU A 127 -39.44 9.37 -2.95
N SER A 128 -39.40 10.53 -3.59
CA SER A 128 -40.61 11.28 -3.98
C SER A 128 -41.34 10.61 -5.15
N SER A 129 -42.56 11.05 -5.45
CA SER A 129 -43.28 10.59 -6.64
C SER A 129 -42.53 10.88 -7.94
N VAL A 130 -41.77 11.99 -7.99
CA VAL A 130 -40.91 12.35 -9.14
C VAL A 130 -39.71 11.40 -9.23
N ASP A 131 -39.10 11.06 -8.08
CA ASP A 131 -37.99 10.11 -8.03
C ASP A 131 -38.43 8.70 -8.43
N ILE A 132 -39.63 8.28 -8.04
CA ILE A 132 -40.21 6.99 -8.43
C ILE A 132 -40.40 6.92 -9.95
N ASN A 133 -40.93 7.96 -10.59
CA ASN A 133 -41.08 7.99 -12.05
C ASN A 133 -39.73 7.98 -12.78
N THR A 134 -38.74 8.69 -12.23
CA THR A 134 -37.38 8.71 -12.78
C THR A 134 -36.72 7.34 -12.65
N GLN A 135 -36.82 6.71 -11.48
CA GLN A 135 -36.30 5.36 -11.24
C GLN A 135 -36.99 4.33 -12.13
N GLN A 136 -38.31 4.42 -12.35
CA GLN A 136 -39.03 3.53 -13.26
C GLN A 136 -38.49 3.63 -14.69
N SER A 137 -38.09 4.82 -15.13
CA SER A 137 -37.47 5.02 -16.44
C SER A 137 -36.08 4.37 -16.51
N PHE A 138 -35.27 4.47 -15.45
CA PHE A 138 -33.98 3.77 -15.39
C PHE A 138 -34.12 2.25 -15.33
N GLU A 139 -35.11 1.72 -14.61
CA GLU A 139 -35.37 0.28 -14.51
C GLU A 139 -35.81 -0.33 -15.85
N GLN A 140 -36.44 0.45 -16.75
CA GLN A 140 -36.74 0.00 -18.11
C GLN A 140 -35.48 -0.21 -18.96
N LEU A 141 -34.43 0.58 -18.74
CA LEU A 141 -33.14 0.41 -19.42
C LEU A 141 -32.30 -0.69 -18.77
N THR A 142 -32.21 -0.66 -17.44
CA THR A 142 -31.46 -1.63 -16.64
C THR A 142 -32.32 -2.12 -15.48
N PRO A 143 -32.83 -3.37 -15.51
CA PRO A 143 -33.79 -3.87 -14.52
C PRO A 143 -33.24 -3.91 -13.09
N ARG A 144 -31.91 -3.84 -12.94
CA ARG A 144 -31.21 -3.81 -11.64
C ARG A 144 -30.71 -2.42 -11.23
N ALA A 145 -31.19 -1.36 -11.87
CA ALA A 145 -30.84 0.01 -11.52
C ALA A 145 -31.10 0.28 -10.03
N VAL A 146 -30.15 0.96 -9.37
CA VAL A 146 -30.26 1.36 -7.96
C VAL A 146 -30.39 2.88 -7.88
N ALA A 147 -31.32 3.36 -7.06
CA ALA A 147 -31.43 4.77 -6.68
C ALA A 147 -30.77 5.00 -5.32
N VAL A 148 -29.74 5.84 -5.25
CA VAL A 148 -29.06 6.19 -3.99
C VAL A 148 -29.46 7.61 -3.56
N VAL A 149 -29.89 7.76 -2.30
CA VAL A 149 -30.28 9.05 -1.73
C VAL A 149 -29.30 9.46 -0.64
N VAL A 150 -28.74 10.65 -0.76
CA VAL A 150 -27.75 11.19 0.19
C VAL A 150 -28.27 12.48 0.82
N ASP A 151 -28.24 12.58 2.15
CA ASP A 151 -28.54 13.84 2.86
C ASP A 151 -27.24 14.51 3.34
N PRO A 152 -26.73 15.55 2.65
CA PRO A 152 -25.49 16.22 3.03
C PRO A 152 -25.63 17.18 4.22
N ILE A 153 -26.86 17.43 4.72
CA ILE A 153 -27.11 18.30 5.87
C ILE A 153 -27.15 17.47 7.15
N GLN A 154 -27.92 16.38 7.16
CA GLN A 154 -28.01 15.49 8.32
C GLN A 154 -26.77 14.59 8.49
N SER A 155 -25.98 14.41 7.43
CA SER A 155 -24.69 13.71 7.52
C SER A 155 -23.68 14.53 8.34
N VAL A 156 -23.34 14.02 9.52
CA VAL A 156 -22.37 14.62 10.45
C VAL A 156 -21.14 13.74 10.61
N LYS A 157 -20.05 14.29 11.14
CA LYS A 157 -18.82 13.52 11.44
C LYS A 157 -19.18 12.33 12.34
N GLY A 158 -19.06 11.11 11.81
CA GLY A 158 -19.38 9.86 12.51
C GLY A 158 -20.60 9.11 11.95
N LYS A 159 -21.55 9.79 11.28
CA LYS A 159 -22.70 9.14 10.64
C LYS A 159 -23.03 9.81 9.32
N VAL A 160 -22.84 9.06 8.22
CA VAL A 160 -23.29 9.46 6.89
C VAL A 160 -24.72 8.94 6.70
N VAL A 161 -25.65 9.83 6.40
CA VAL A 161 -27.05 9.53 6.10
C VAL A 161 -27.16 9.25 4.60
N ILE A 162 -27.21 7.97 4.27
CA ILE A 162 -27.29 7.45 2.91
C ILE A 162 -28.12 6.16 2.92
N ASP A 163 -28.97 6.01 1.92
CA ASP A 163 -29.77 4.80 1.72
C ASP A 163 -29.90 4.51 0.22
N ALA A 164 -30.14 3.25 -0.12
CA ALA A 164 -30.25 2.77 -1.48
C ALA A 164 -31.61 2.09 -1.66
N PHE A 165 -32.31 2.43 -2.73
CA PHE A 165 -33.67 1.98 -2.98
C PHE A 165 -33.82 1.36 -4.37
N ARG A 166 -34.80 0.47 -4.50
CA ARG A 166 -35.32 -0.04 -5.78
C ARG A 166 -36.84 -0.15 -5.70
N LEU A 167 -37.53 0.00 -6.83
CA LEU A 167 -38.98 -0.09 -6.89
C LEU A 167 -39.47 -1.54 -6.75
N ILE A 168 -40.69 -1.65 -6.25
CA ILE A 168 -41.45 -2.90 -6.23
C ILE A 168 -42.42 -2.85 -7.41
N ASN A 169 -42.50 -3.94 -8.19
CA ASN A 169 -43.52 -4.03 -9.23
C ASN A 169 -44.93 -4.01 -8.60
N PRO A 170 -45.79 -3.05 -8.95
CA PRO A 170 -47.14 -2.94 -8.37
C PRO A 170 -48.00 -4.19 -8.64
N GLN A 171 -47.73 -4.93 -9.73
CA GLN A 171 -48.45 -6.16 -10.05
C GLN A 171 -48.22 -7.24 -8.98
N THR A 172 -47.00 -7.35 -8.46
CA THR A 172 -46.65 -8.33 -7.41
C THR A 172 -47.40 -8.04 -6.10
N LEU A 173 -47.53 -6.75 -5.76
CA LEU A 173 -48.28 -6.32 -4.57
C LEU A 173 -49.78 -6.61 -4.72
N MET A 174 -50.36 -6.41 -5.90
CA MET A 174 -51.77 -6.73 -6.17
C MET A 174 -52.06 -8.24 -6.12
N MET A 175 -51.06 -9.08 -6.39
CA MET A 175 -51.16 -10.54 -6.28
C MET A 175 -50.97 -11.04 -4.83
N GLY A 176 -50.71 -10.15 -3.86
CA GLY A 176 -50.49 -10.50 -2.46
C GLY A 176 -49.25 -11.36 -2.22
N GLN A 177 -48.36 -11.46 -3.21
CA GLN A 177 -47.09 -12.16 -3.08
C GLN A 177 -46.06 -11.23 -2.44
N GLU A 178 -45.26 -11.75 -1.52
CA GLU A 178 -44.14 -10.99 -0.99
C GLU A 178 -43.16 -10.69 -2.14
N PRO A 179 -42.79 -9.42 -2.35
CA PRO A 179 -42.01 -9.02 -3.51
C PRO A 179 -40.55 -9.48 -3.46
N ARG A 180 -40.09 -9.96 -2.31
CA ARG A 180 -38.71 -10.42 -2.10
C ARG A 180 -38.70 -11.73 -1.32
N GLN A 181 -37.76 -12.60 -1.66
CA GLN A 181 -37.50 -13.79 -0.87
C GLN A 181 -36.61 -13.43 0.32
N THR A 182 -36.94 -13.90 1.53
CA THR A 182 -36.08 -13.70 2.71
C THR A 182 -35.21 -14.93 2.93
N THR A 183 -33.96 -14.91 2.47
CA THR A 183 -33.00 -15.98 2.78
C THR A 183 -32.10 -15.64 3.97
N SER A 184 -31.99 -14.37 4.33
CA SER A 184 -31.08 -13.88 5.39
C SER A 184 -31.66 -12.73 6.23
N ASN A 185 -31.09 -12.55 7.43
CA ASN A 185 -31.48 -11.48 8.36
C ASN A 185 -30.89 -10.10 7.99
N LEU A 186 -30.02 -10.03 6.97
CA LEU A 186 -29.28 -8.82 6.62
C LEU A 186 -30.21 -7.66 6.23
N GLY A 187 -31.30 -7.97 5.51
CA GLY A 187 -32.30 -6.98 5.08
C GLY A 187 -33.17 -6.39 6.21
N HIS A 188 -33.16 -6.99 7.42
CA HIS A 188 -33.97 -6.55 8.56
C HIS A 188 -33.14 -5.88 9.67
N LEU A 189 -31.82 -5.71 9.47
CA LEU A 189 -30.92 -5.20 10.50
C LEU A 189 -31.15 -3.70 10.78
N ASN A 190 -31.53 -2.94 9.76
CA ASN A 190 -31.72 -1.50 9.85
C ASN A 190 -33.21 -1.17 10.00
N LYS A 191 -33.57 -0.51 11.10
CA LYS A 191 -34.94 -0.01 11.30
C LYS A 191 -35.18 1.16 10.34
N PRO A 192 -36.21 1.11 9.49
CA PRO A 192 -36.52 2.20 8.58
C PRO A 192 -36.93 3.46 9.34
N SER A 193 -36.63 4.63 8.77
CA SER A 193 -37.13 5.90 9.29
C SER A 193 -38.64 5.98 9.15
N ILE A 194 -39.32 6.54 10.14
CA ILE A 194 -40.78 6.76 10.12
C ILE A 194 -41.18 7.60 8.90
N GLN A 195 -40.37 8.60 8.56
CA GLN A 195 -40.61 9.46 7.40
C GLN A 195 -40.56 8.65 6.10
N ALA A 196 -39.58 7.75 5.94
CA ALA A 196 -39.49 6.89 4.76
C ALA A 196 -40.69 5.93 4.66
N LEU A 197 -41.21 5.45 5.79
CA LEU A 197 -42.40 4.61 5.84
C LEU A 197 -43.66 5.36 5.39
N ILE A 198 -43.81 6.64 5.79
CA ILE A 198 -44.92 7.51 5.36
C ILE A 198 -44.89 7.73 3.83
N HIS A 199 -43.70 7.84 3.24
CA HIS A 199 -43.51 8.02 1.81
C HIS A 199 -43.54 6.72 0.99
N GLY A 200 -43.90 5.59 1.59
CA GLY A 200 -44.20 4.35 0.87
C GLY A 200 -43.08 3.33 0.79
N LEU A 201 -42.09 3.40 1.69
CA LEU A 201 -41.14 2.31 1.90
C LEU A 201 -41.88 0.99 2.25
N ASN A 202 -41.46 -0.12 1.66
CA ASN A 202 -42.10 -1.44 1.68
C ASN A 202 -43.47 -1.53 0.99
N ARG A 203 -43.90 -0.48 0.28
CA ARG A 203 -45.11 -0.49 -0.55
C ARG A 203 -44.79 -0.23 -2.02
N HIS A 204 -44.08 0.86 -2.30
CA HIS A 204 -43.69 1.27 -3.66
C HIS A 204 -42.23 0.94 -3.97
N TYR A 205 -41.39 0.93 -2.96
CA TYR A 205 -39.96 0.64 -3.07
C TYR A 205 -39.45 -0.02 -1.79
N TYR A 206 -38.27 -0.64 -1.86
CA TYR A 206 -37.60 -1.27 -0.72
C TYR A 206 -36.18 -0.72 -0.55
N SER A 207 -35.63 -0.80 0.67
CA SER A 207 -34.24 -0.44 0.97
C SER A 207 -33.30 -1.63 0.76
N ILE A 208 -32.10 -1.34 0.28
CA ILE A 208 -31.01 -2.27 -0.01
C ILE A 208 -29.84 -2.00 0.94
N GLY A 209 -29.19 -3.05 1.43
CA GLY A 209 -28.03 -2.93 2.31
C GLY A 209 -26.83 -2.29 1.60
N ILE A 210 -26.29 -1.21 2.16
CA ILE A 210 -25.06 -0.58 1.65
C ILE A 210 -23.86 -1.09 2.45
N GLN A 211 -22.81 -1.49 1.74
CA GLN A 211 -21.50 -1.81 2.32
C GLN A 211 -20.41 -0.95 1.66
N TYR A 212 -19.40 -0.59 2.45
CA TYR A 212 -18.26 0.20 1.95
C TYR A 212 -17.07 -0.71 1.70
N ARG A 213 -16.57 -0.69 0.45
CA ARG A 213 -15.34 -1.40 0.10
C ARG A 213 -14.18 -0.43 0.17
N LYS A 214 -13.23 -0.70 1.06
CA LYS A 214 -11.96 0.05 1.20
C LYS A 214 -10.81 -0.86 0.83
N THR A 215 -9.94 -0.40 -0.05
CA THR A 215 -8.67 -1.07 -0.32
C THR A 215 -7.63 -0.67 0.74
N GLY A 216 -6.65 -1.54 1.02
CA GLY A 216 -5.60 -1.22 1.99
C GLY A 216 -4.77 0.02 1.59
N LEU A 217 -4.64 0.30 0.29
CA LEU A 217 -3.99 1.53 -0.19
C LEU A 217 -4.82 2.78 0.11
N GLU A 218 -6.14 2.73 -0.11
CA GLU A 218 -7.04 3.83 0.23
C GLU A 218 -7.07 4.08 1.73
N GLU A 219 -7.13 3.01 2.54
CA GLU A 219 -7.10 3.13 3.99
C GLU A 219 -5.79 3.78 4.46
N ASN A 220 -4.64 3.31 3.97
CA ASN A 220 -3.35 3.92 4.28
C ASN A 220 -3.27 5.40 3.85
N MET A 221 -3.79 5.72 2.66
CA MET A 221 -3.83 7.09 2.15
C MET A 221 -4.72 8.00 3.02
N LEU A 222 -5.92 7.54 3.37
CA LEU A 222 -6.87 8.28 4.20
C LEU A 222 -6.35 8.45 5.63
N MET A 223 -5.70 7.42 6.19
CA MET A 223 -5.05 7.50 7.50
C MET A 223 -3.89 8.50 7.50
N ASN A 224 -3.17 8.64 6.40
CA ASN A 224 -2.11 9.65 6.28
C ASN A 224 -2.64 11.09 6.25
N LEU A 225 -3.86 11.32 5.77
CA LEU A 225 -4.45 12.67 5.71
C LEU A 225 -4.75 13.24 7.10
N HIS A 226 -5.06 12.38 8.07
CA HIS A 226 -5.32 12.78 9.46
C HIS A 226 -4.07 12.79 10.34
N LYS A 227 -2.88 12.56 9.77
CA LYS A 227 -1.62 12.66 10.52
C LYS A 227 -1.23 14.13 10.62
N GLU A 228 -1.10 14.59 11.85
CA GLU A 228 -0.47 15.88 12.13
C GLU A 228 1.01 15.84 11.75
N VAL A 229 1.57 17.01 11.42
CA VAL A 229 2.98 17.10 11.05
C VAL A 229 3.79 16.85 12.33
N TRP A 230 4.54 15.76 12.38
CA TRP A 230 5.32 15.38 13.57
C TRP A 230 6.30 16.48 14.03
N THR A 231 6.72 17.38 13.14
CA THR A 231 7.61 18.50 13.48
C THR A 231 6.92 19.55 14.34
N GLU A 232 5.59 19.69 14.28
CA GLU A 232 4.82 20.58 15.15
C GLU A 232 4.99 20.21 16.63
N GLY A 233 5.27 18.93 16.93
CA GLY A 233 5.61 18.46 18.26
C GLY A 233 6.96 18.93 18.77
N LEU A 234 7.90 19.29 17.88
CA LEU A 234 9.30 19.62 18.19
C LEU A 234 9.66 21.09 17.93
N GLU A 235 8.81 21.82 17.21
CA GLU A 235 8.98 23.24 16.99
C GLU A 235 8.77 24.00 18.30
N LEU A 236 9.81 24.76 18.71
CA LEU A 236 9.67 25.72 19.79
C LEU A 236 8.77 26.87 19.30
N PRO A 237 7.79 27.30 20.10
CA PRO A 237 6.97 28.45 19.73
C PRO A 237 7.88 29.68 19.55
N GLY A 238 7.67 30.43 18.45
CA GLY A 238 8.56 31.52 18.02
C GLY A 238 8.71 32.69 19.01
N SER A 239 8.01 32.69 20.14
CA SER A 239 8.21 33.63 21.26
C SER A 239 7.84 33.01 22.61
N PHE A 240 8.84 32.84 23.48
CA PHE A 240 8.63 32.49 24.90
C PHE A 240 7.81 33.54 25.66
N GLY A 241 7.85 34.81 25.20
CA GLY A 241 7.04 35.88 25.78
C GLY A 241 5.54 35.66 25.58
N ALA A 242 5.15 35.13 24.42
CA ALA A 242 3.74 34.83 24.13
C ALA A 242 3.21 33.68 25.01
N GLU A 243 4.02 32.65 25.22
CA GLU A 243 3.68 31.51 26.08
C GLU A 243 3.55 31.91 27.55
N ARG A 244 4.49 32.74 28.03
CA ARG A 244 4.40 33.33 29.37
C ARG A 244 3.11 34.14 29.54
N LYS A 245 2.76 34.96 28.55
CA LYS A 245 1.53 35.76 28.58
C LYS A 245 0.27 34.87 28.60
N LYS A 246 0.24 33.81 27.78
CA LYS A 246 -0.86 32.83 27.77
C LYS A 246 -1.02 32.14 29.13
N THR A 247 0.10 31.75 29.75
CA THR A 247 0.13 31.11 31.07
C THR A 247 -0.36 32.07 32.16
N GLU A 248 0.10 33.33 32.12
CA GLU A 248 -0.33 34.38 33.04
C GLU A 248 -1.84 34.66 32.93
N GLU A 249 -2.37 34.74 31.70
CA GLU A 249 -3.81 34.90 31.45
C GLU A 249 -4.61 33.69 31.94
N GLY A 250 -4.12 32.47 31.75
CA GLY A 250 -4.74 31.25 32.27
C GLY A 250 -4.77 31.20 33.79
N LEU A 251 -3.67 31.59 34.45
CA LEU A 251 -3.60 31.66 35.91
C LEU A 251 -4.53 32.74 36.48
N LYS A 252 -4.62 33.91 35.85
CA LYS A 252 -5.58 34.97 36.22
C LYS A 252 -7.03 34.45 36.13
N LYS A 253 -7.37 33.76 35.05
CA LYS A 253 -8.69 33.10 34.89
C LYS A 253 -8.96 32.06 35.99
N LEU A 254 -7.95 31.28 36.39
CA LEU A 254 -8.11 30.31 37.50
C LEU A 254 -8.39 31.01 38.83
N VAL A 255 -7.77 32.15 39.11
CA VAL A 255 -8.05 32.95 40.31
C VAL A 255 -9.49 33.45 40.29
N ASP A 256 -9.95 34.02 39.18
CA ASP A 256 -11.33 34.50 39.04
C ASP A 256 -12.36 33.36 39.22
N LEU A 257 -12.05 32.16 38.68
CA LEU A 257 -12.89 30.98 38.83
C LEU A 257 -12.86 30.42 40.26
N ALA A 258 -11.74 30.52 40.97
CA ALA A 258 -11.61 30.11 42.37
C ALA A 258 -12.47 30.99 43.29
N ASP A 259 -12.48 32.31 43.08
CA ASP A 259 -13.36 33.23 43.79
C ASP A 259 -14.85 32.92 43.52
N GLY A 260 -15.17 32.55 42.26
CA GLY A 260 -16.49 32.07 41.88
C GLY A 260 -16.88 30.75 42.55
N TYR A 261 -15.91 29.83 42.69
CA TYR A 261 -16.10 28.55 43.37
C TYR A 261 -16.33 28.74 44.88
N GLU A 262 -15.57 29.63 45.53
CA GLU A 262 -15.76 29.94 46.95
C GLU A 262 -17.17 30.47 47.24
N LYS A 263 -17.65 31.42 46.41
CA LYS A 263 -19.03 31.93 46.50
C LYS A 263 -20.06 30.81 46.34
N ARG A 264 -19.84 29.88 45.41
CA ARG A 264 -20.72 28.72 45.19
C ARG A 264 -20.76 27.78 46.39
N VAL A 265 -19.61 27.46 46.98
CA VAL A 265 -19.53 26.59 48.16
C VAL A 265 -20.22 27.23 49.36
N ARG A 266 -20.12 28.56 49.51
CA ARG A 266 -20.83 29.30 50.55
C ARG A 266 -22.35 29.22 50.37
N GLU A 267 -22.84 29.41 49.15
CA GLU A 267 -24.26 29.29 48.81
C GLU A 267 -24.79 27.84 48.91
N GLU A 268 -23.94 26.83 48.69
CA GLU A 268 -24.30 25.41 48.84
C GLU A 268 -24.65 25.04 50.28
N ASN A 269 -24.04 25.70 51.27
CA ASN A 269 -24.38 25.51 52.69
C ASN A 269 -25.72 26.15 53.08
N GLU A 270 -26.19 27.15 52.32
CA GLU A 270 -27.40 27.91 52.62
C GLU A 270 -28.65 27.36 51.91
N LEU A 271 -28.51 26.68 50.76
CA LEU A 271 -29.62 26.23 49.93
C LEU A 271 -29.74 24.71 49.83
N THR A 272 -30.98 24.25 49.58
CA THR A 272 -31.24 22.83 49.27
C THR A 272 -30.79 22.47 47.85
N LYS A 273 -30.49 21.17 47.62
CA LYS A 273 -29.94 20.67 46.34
C LYS A 273 -30.84 20.94 45.11
N GLU A 274 -32.17 21.01 45.28
CA GLU A 274 -33.11 21.26 44.17
C GLU A 274 -33.18 22.74 43.79
N GLN A 275 -33.16 23.62 44.79
CA GLN A 275 -33.06 25.07 44.59
C GLN A 275 -31.70 25.44 43.98
N LEU A 276 -30.64 24.73 44.37
CA LEU A 276 -29.29 24.90 43.83
C LEU A 276 -29.20 24.55 42.34
N LYS A 277 -29.84 23.45 41.91
CA LYS A 277 -29.93 23.08 40.49
C LYS A 277 -30.60 24.18 39.67
N THR A 278 -31.68 24.78 40.20
CA THR A 278 -32.43 25.82 39.49
C THR A 278 -31.67 27.17 39.46
N ARG A 279 -30.96 27.53 40.54
CA ARG A 279 -30.20 28.78 40.67
C ARG A 279 -28.99 28.88 39.73
N TYR A 280 -28.40 27.75 39.35
CA TYR A 280 -27.20 27.69 38.51
C TYR A 280 -27.46 27.30 37.06
N VAL A 281 -28.71 26.99 36.67
CA VAL A 281 -29.07 26.82 35.26
C VAL A 281 -28.81 28.13 34.50
N GLY A 282 -27.92 28.09 33.51
CA GLY A 282 -27.52 29.25 32.71
C GLY A 282 -26.35 30.07 33.29
N LYS A 283 -25.79 29.68 34.43
CA LYS A 283 -24.54 30.25 34.97
C LYS A 283 -23.35 29.33 34.71
N VAL A 284 -22.17 29.92 34.61
CA VAL A 284 -20.91 29.18 34.43
C VAL A 284 -20.66 28.32 35.67
N ASP A 285 -20.41 27.02 35.49
CA ASP A 285 -20.04 26.11 36.57
C ASP A 285 -18.53 26.25 36.89
N PRO A 286 -18.13 26.95 37.98
CA PRO A 286 -16.71 27.23 38.24
C PRO A 286 -15.87 25.96 38.43
N LYS A 287 -16.43 24.91 39.06
CA LYS A 287 -15.71 23.63 39.28
C LYS A 287 -15.26 22.98 37.96
N LYS A 288 -16.17 22.87 36.99
CA LYS A 288 -15.87 22.25 35.69
C LYS A 288 -14.85 23.08 34.90
N HIS A 289 -14.97 24.41 34.96
CA HIS A 289 -14.05 25.31 34.26
C HIS A 289 -12.65 25.34 34.91
N ILE A 290 -12.54 25.18 36.24
CA ILE A 290 -11.25 25.01 36.91
C ILE A 290 -10.57 23.72 36.43
N GLU A 291 -11.32 22.63 36.28
CA GLU A 291 -10.82 21.37 35.74
C GLU A 291 -10.37 21.52 34.28
N ASP A 292 -11.20 22.08 33.41
CA ASP A 292 -10.90 22.28 31.99
C ASP A 292 -9.67 23.19 31.77
N VAL A 293 -9.63 24.35 32.45
CA VAL A 293 -8.50 25.31 32.34
C VAL A 293 -7.25 24.76 33.01
N GLY A 294 -7.39 24.08 34.14
CA GLY A 294 -6.29 23.44 34.84
C GLY A 294 -5.63 22.35 33.99
N GLN A 295 -6.44 21.49 33.37
CA GLN A 295 -5.94 20.44 32.48
C GLN A 295 -5.20 21.03 31.27
N GLN A 296 -5.78 22.02 30.59
CA GLN A 296 -5.13 22.67 29.44
C GLN A 296 -3.80 23.32 29.83
N LEU A 297 -3.73 24.02 30.97
CA LEU A 297 -2.49 24.64 31.43
C LEU A 297 -1.42 23.60 31.79
N ILE A 298 -1.81 22.49 32.39
CA ILE A 298 -0.89 21.41 32.72
C ILE A 298 -0.34 20.77 31.43
N GLU A 299 -1.22 20.46 30.47
CA GLU A 299 -0.84 19.86 29.18
C GLU A 299 0.12 20.78 28.40
N ASP A 300 -0.25 22.06 28.24
CA ASP A 300 0.57 23.05 27.55
C ASP A 300 1.97 23.19 28.18
N ASN A 301 2.03 23.31 29.51
CA ASN A 301 3.30 23.48 30.23
C ASN A 301 4.16 22.21 30.19
N ILE A 302 3.57 21.01 30.33
CA ILE A 302 4.31 19.75 30.23
C ILE A 302 4.90 19.60 28.82
N VAL A 303 4.12 19.87 27.78
CA VAL A 303 4.58 19.81 26.39
C VAL A 303 5.70 20.83 26.16
N ALA A 304 5.55 22.05 26.63
CA ALA A 304 6.56 23.09 26.47
C ALA A 304 7.88 22.78 27.19
N VAL A 305 7.82 22.33 28.45
CA VAL A 305 9.01 21.92 29.21
C VAL A 305 9.68 20.73 28.55
N SER A 306 8.90 19.74 28.10
CA SER A 306 9.42 18.56 27.40
C SER A 306 10.13 18.95 26.10
N ARG A 307 9.55 19.86 25.30
CA ARG A 307 10.17 20.40 24.08
C ARG A 307 11.51 21.05 24.39
N GLN A 308 11.58 21.91 25.40
CA GLN A 308 12.80 22.59 25.81
C GLN A 308 13.88 21.62 26.29
N MET A 309 13.50 20.59 27.06
CA MET A 309 14.42 19.55 27.54
C MET A 309 14.99 18.72 26.40
N ILE A 310 14.13 18.30 25.46
CA ILE A 310 14.54 17.52 24.29
C ILE A 310 15.48 18.34 23.40
N ASP A 311 15.15 19.61 23.12
CA ASP A 311 15.98 20.51 22.31
C ASP A 311 17.34 20.78 22.96
N LYS A 312 17.36 20.96 24.28
CA LYS A 312 18.59 21.15 25.06
C LYS A 312 19.51 19.93 24.98
N GLU A 313 18.99 18.72 25.17
CA GLU A 313 19.80 17.50 25.12
C GLU A 313 20.25 17.18 23.69
N ALA A 314 19.38 17.38 22.69
CA ALA A 314 19.76 17.27 21.28
C ALA A 314 20.89 18.25 20.91
N SER A 315 20.84 19.48 21.45
CA SER A 315 21.88 20.50 21.24
C SER A 315 23.18 20.19 21.99
N ARG A 316 23.12 19.63 23.21
CA ARG A 316 24.31 19.25 24.00
C ARG A 316 25.06 18.06 23.43
N ALA A 317 24.34 17.05 22.92
CA ALA A 317 24.95 15.93 22.22
C ALA A 317 25.77 16.40 21.00
N ALA A 318 25.31 17.44 20.30
CA ALA A 318 26.07 18.06 19.22
C ALA A 318 27.32 18.84 19.70
N ALA A 319 27.31 19.39 20.91
CA ALA A 319 28.46 20.11 21.49
C ALA A 319 29.56 19.15 22.01
N HIS A 320 29.18 18.04 22.64
CA HIS A 320 30.13 17.04 23.16
C HIS A 320 30.94 16.35 22.05
N HIS A 321 30.32 16.16 20.87
CA HIS A 321 31.03 15.69 19.68
C HIS A 321 32.05 16.71 19.14
N ARG A 322 31.88 18.02 19.38
CA ARG A 322 32.82 19.06 18.94
C ARG A 322 34.02 19.21 19.85
N GLU A 323 33.85 19.04 21.16
CA GLU A 323 34.96 19.13 22.12
C GLU A 323 35.97 17.99 21.94
N HIS A 324 35.51 16.81 21.50
CA HIS A 324 36.40 15.67 21.24
C HIS A 324 37.25 15.83 19.96
N ASP A 325 36.82 16.66 19.01
CA ASP A 325 37.53 16.98 17.77
C ASP A 325 38.39 18.27 17.87
N GLY A 326 38.25 19.04 18.96
CA GLY A 326 38.83 20.37 19.13
C GLY A 326 40.25 20.42 19.72
N GLN A 327 40.87 19.28 20.06
CA GLN A 327 42.19 19.26 20.71
C GLN A 327 43.40 19.32 19.77
N THR A 328 43.21 19.50 18.46
CA THR A 328 44.31 19.76 17.52
C THR A 328 44.01 20.97 16.65
N MET A 329 44.68 22.09 16.98
CA MET A 329 45.10 23.22 16.12
C MET A 329 44.80 24.59 16.78
N SER A 330 45.87 25.31 17.13
CA SER A 330 45.82 26.67 17.68
C SER A 330 45.50 27.72 16.62
N SER A 331 44.91 28.82 17.07
CA SER A 331 44.11 29.79 16.32
C SER A 331 44.87 30.91 15.58
N SER A 332 46.10 30.70 15.09
CA SER A 332 46.89 31.82 14.51
C SER A 332 47.11 31.77 12.99
N ALA A 333 46.67 30.73 12.27
CA ALA A 333 47.05 30.55 10.86
C ALA A 333 46.01 31.03 9.82
N LEU A 334 44.76 31.32 10.20
CA LEU A 334 43.68 31.58 9.24
C LEU A 334 43.47 33.05 8.84
N ALA A 335 44.16 34.01 9.47
CA ALA A 335 43.98 35.43 9.19
C ALA A 335 44.78 35.95 7.98
N HIS A 336 45.75 35.20 7.46
CA HIS A 336 46.69 35.70 6.44
C HIS A 336 46.38 35.33 4.98
N LEU A 337 45.35 34.52 4.71
CA LEU A 337 45.09 33.98 3.36
C LEU A 337 43.90 34.60 2.62
N ALA A 338 43.20 35.57 3.20
CA ALA A 338 41.95 36.11 2.64
C ALA A 338 42.07 37.52 2.01
N VAL A 339 43.28 38.04 1.83
CA VAL A 339 43.50 39.43 1.35
C VAL A 339 43.98 39.54 -0.11
N GLU A 340 44.37 38.44 -0.76
CA GLU A 340 44.81 38.50 -2.17
C GLU A 340 43.81 37.83 -3.11
N LEU A 341 43.20 38.66 -3.97
CA LEU A 341 42.46 38.42 -5.22
C LEU A 341 41.02 38.94 -5.21
N GLY A 342 40.91 40.27 -5.26
CA GLY A 342 39.77 40.94 -5.88
C GLY A 342 40.06 41.22 -7.35
N GLU A 343 39.11 40.93 -8.23
CA GLU A 343 39.00 41.53 -9.57
C GLU A 343 37.53 41.90 -9.83
N GLU A 344 37.32 43.18 -10.16
CA GLU A 344 36.06 43.79 -10.59
C GLU A 344 35.77 43.51 -12.06
N LEU A 345 34.51 43.20 -12.43
CA LEU A 345 33.96 43.46 -13.76
C LEU A 345 32.45 43.77 -13.66
N GLY A 346 32.04 44.86 -14.32
CA GLY A 346 30.75 45.55 -14.19
C GLY A 346 29.52 44.94 -14.92
N PRO A 347 28.40 45.69 -14.97
CA PRO A 347 27.07 45.16 -15.24
C PRO A 347 26.69 45.27 -16.72
N ASN A 348 26.44 44.13 -17.39
CA ASN A 348 25.44 43.96 -18.47
C ASN A 348 25.63 42.62 -19.19
N SER A 349 24.79 41.63 -18.87
CA SER A 349 24.31 40.62 -19.81
C SER A 349 23.20 39.80 -19.17
N SER A 350 21.96 40.01 -19.61
CA SER A 350 20.83 39.14 -19.27
C SER A 350 20.86 37.91 -20.18
N PRO A 351 20.84 36.67 -19.66
CA PRO A 351 20.58 35.51 -20.48
C PRO A 351 19.07 35.18 -20.49
N MET A 352 18.54 35.06 -21.70
CA MET A 352 17.18 34.62 -22.02
C MET A 352 16.76 33.35 -21.27
N VAL A 353 15.64 33.44 -20.53
CA VAL A 353 14.98 32.30 -19.89
C VAL A 353 14.06 31.62 -20.90
N ARG A 354 14.25 30.31 -21.14
CA ARG A 354 13.34 29.49 -21.94
C ARG A 354 11.98 29.36 -21.23
N PRO A 355 10.83 29.41 -21.93
CA PRO A 355 9.54 29.31 -21.28
C PRO A 355 9.31 27.87 -20.79
N SER A 356 9.31 27.71 -19.47
CA SER A 356 8.89 26.49 -18.79
C SER A 356 7.38 26.50 -18.64
N TRP A 357 6.71 25.43 -19.06
CA TRP A 357 5.26 25.20 -18.90
C TRP A 357 4.75 25.37 -17.46
N LYS A 358 5.65 25.37 -16.46
CA LYS A 358 5.37 25.70 -15.05
C LYS A 358 4.90 27.15 -14.82
N LEU A 359 5.21 28.08 -15.73
CA LEU A 359 4.78 29.48 -15.60
C LEU A 359 3.26 29.62 -15.69
N ASN A 360 2.61 28.79 -16.52
CA ASN A 360 1.16 28.84 -16.74
C ASN A 360 0.35 28.26 -15.55
N LEU A 361 0.96 27.39 -14.74
CA LEU A 361 0.33 26.86 -13.51
C LEU A 361 0.36 27.86 -12.35
N LYS A 362 1.39 28.73 -12.28
CA LYS A 362 1.47 29.79 -11.26
C LYS A 362 0.40 30.87 -11.44
N ASN A 363 -0.05 31.11 -12.67
CA ASN A 363 -1.09 32.10 -12.95
C ASN A 363 -2.51 31.57 -12.70
N ALA A 364 -2.71 30.25 -12.71
CA ALA A 364 -4.02 29.63 -12.43
C ALA A 364 -4.32 29.52 -10.92
N PHE A 365 -3.27 29.49 -10.08
CA PHE A 365 -3.37 29.43 -8.62
C PHE A 365 -2.30 30.34 -7.98
N PRO A 366 -2.60 31.63 -7.74
CA PRO A 366 -1.67 32.50 -7.04
C PRO A 366 -1.46 31.99 -5.61
N ILE A 367 -0.21 31.63 -5.29
CA ILE A 367 0.20 31.27 -3.93
C ILE A 367 0.26 32.59 -3.13
N PRO A 368 -0.42 32.71 -1.97
CA PRO A 368 -0.31 33.88 -1.11
C PRO A 368 1.15 34.18 -0.76
N GLU A 369 1.55 35.45 -0.80
CA GLU A 369 2.94 35.91 -0.67
C GLU A 369 3.62 35.46 0.64
N ASP A 370 2.84 35.16 1.68
CA ASP A 370 3.31 34.63 2.97
C ASP A 370 3.95 33.23 2.91
N ARG A 371 3.89 32.54 1.76
CA ARG A 371 4.44 31.17 1.60
C ARG A 371 5.61 31.03 0.62
N ASP A 372 6.22 32.10 0.10
CA ASP A 372 7.49 31.96 -0.66
C ASP A 372 8.69 31.98 0.32
N PRO A 373 9.39 30.84 0.52
CA PRO A 373 10.49 30.72 1.48
C PRO A 373 11.74 31.51 1.11
N ARG A 374 11.70 32.29 0.02
CA ARG A 374 12.80 33.15 -0.45
C ARG A 374 12.64 34.62 -0.09
N CYS A 375 11.45 35.07 0.33
CA CYS A 375 11.19 36.48 0.66
C CYS A 375 11.50 36.87 2.12
N GLN A 376 11.74 35.94 3.04
CA GLN A 376 12.18 36.25 4.41
C GLN A 376 13.70 36.45 4.51
N ARG A 377 14.28 37.27 3.63
CA ARG A 377 15.66 37.75 3.73
C ARG A 377 15.68 39.26 3.94
N ASN A 378 15.02 39.74 4.99
CA ASN A 378 15.35 41.04 5.54
C ASN A 378 16.13 40.83 6.83
N SER A 379 17.30 41.47 6.86
CA SER A 379 18.27 41.48 7.95
C SER A 379 17.62 41.96 9.24
N THR A 380 17.41 41.05 10.18
CA THR A 380 17.24 41.43 11.57
C THR A 380 18.62 41.79 12.12
N ASN A 381 18.79 43.04 12.54
CA ASN A 381 19.88 43.49 13.40
C ASN A 381 19.95 42.54 14.61
N TYR A 382 20.97 41.68 14.62
CA TYR A 382 21.37 40.88 15.75
C TYR A 382 22.63 41.53 16.32
N ASP A 383 22.49 42.24 17.44
CA ASP A 383 23.61 42.45 18.36
C ASP A 383 23.73 41.17 19.19
N GLY A 384 24.72 40.34 18.85
CA GLY A 384 25.00 39.06 19.52
C GLY A 384 25.48 38.00 18.53
N ASP A 385 26.78 37.71 18.59
CA ASP A 385 27.55 36.87 17.65
C ASP A 385 27.07 35.42 17.48
N PHE A 386 26.08 35.20 16.61
CA PHE A 386 25.81 33.88 16.03
C PHE A 386 26.19 33.86 14.55
N VAL A 387 27.46 33.51 14.29
CA VAL A 387 27.93 33.14 12.95
C VAL A 387 27.20 31.87 12.53
N ARG A 388 26.46 31.88 11.40
CA ARG A 388 25.96 30.65 10.77
C ARG A 388 27.13 29.70 10.56
N GLN A 389 27.23 28.65 11.38
CA GLN A 389 28.24 27.61 11.18
C GLN A 389 28.03 26.97 9.82
N ARG A 390 29.10 26.95 9.02
CA ARG A 390 29.11 26.44 7.65
C ARG A 390 28.57 25.00 7.63
N THR A 391 27.83 24.66 6.58
CA THR A 391 27.34 23.31 6.30
C THR A 391 28.47 22.28 6.41
N PHE A 392 28.22 21.12 7.04
CA PHE A 392 29.20 20.04 7.15
C PHE A 392 29.75 19.66 5.76
N PRO A 393 31.08 19.77 5.53
CA PRO A 393 31.68 19.47 4.24
C PRO A 393 31.77 17.96 4.03
N PHE A 394 30.65 17.29 3.76
CA PHE A 394 30.60 15.83 3.60
C PHE A 394 31.63 15.30 2.60
N LEU A 395 31.92 16.04 1.52
CA LEU A 395 32.89 15.65 0.50
C LEU A 395 34.37 15.81 0.91
N SER A 396 34.67 16.47 2.04
CA SER A 396 36.03 16.54 2.58
C SER A 396 36.40 15.33 3.44
N LEU A 397 35.44 14.45 3.75
CA LEU A 397 35.70 13.21 4.46
C LEU A 397 36.55 12.23 3.60
N PRO A 398 37.44 11.45 4.23
CA PRO A 398 38.11 10.32 3.59
C PRO A 398 37.11 9.39 2.86
N PRO A 399 37.48 8.84 1.69
CA PRO A 399 36.58 7.99 0.90
C PRO A 399 36.09 6.75 1.66
N GLU A 400 36.84 6.22 2.60
CA GLU A 400 36.49 5.06 3.43
C GLU A 400 35.28 5.37 4.32
N LEU A 401 35.29 6.53 4.98
CA LEU A 401 34.19 6.99 5.82
C LEU A 401 32.95 7.30 4.98
N ARG A 402 33.13 7.92 3.81
CA ARG A 402 32.01 8.19 2.89
C ARG A 402 31.38 6.89 2.40
N ASN A 403 32.18 5.89 2.02
CA ASN A 403 31.68 4.57 1.63
C ASN A 403 30.94 3.86 2.77
N ARG A 404 31.43 3.98 4.01
CA ARG A 404 30.73 3.44 5.18
C ARG A 404 29.39 4.12 5.41
N ILE A 405 29.32 5.44 5.25
CA ILE A 405 28.08 6.20 5.35
C ILE A 405 27.12 5.79 4.23
N TYR A 406 27.57 5.69 2.98
CA TYR A 406 26.73 5.21 1.88
C TYR A 406 26.22 3.78 2.12
N TYR A 407 27.05 2.91 2.69
CA TYR A 407 26.65 1.55 3.03
C TYR A 407 25.51 1.56 4.06
N LEU A 408 25.66 2.38 5.11
CA LEU A 408 24.63 2.54 6.14
C LEU A 408 23.36 3.20 5.60
N THR A 409 23.43 4.11 4.63
CA THR A 409 22.21 4.71 4.05
C THR A 409 21.47 3.76 3.12
N TRP A 410 22.20 2.92 2.37
CA TRP A 410 21.59 1.94 1.47
C TRP A 410 21.06 0.71 2.21
N PHE A 411 21.89 0.13 3.08
CA PHE A 411 21.67 -1.16 3.73
C PHE A 411 21.36 -1.05 5.23
N GLY A 412 21.36 0.16 5.79
CA GLY A 412 20.98 0.39 7.18
C GLY A 412 19.50 0.09 7.40
N THR A 413 19.25 -0.64 8.47
CA THR A 413 17.93 -1.00 8.97
C THR A 413 17.25 0.23 9.57
N SER A 414 16.13 0.66 9.00
CA SER A 414 15.08 1.29 9.81
C SER A 414 14.51 0.18 10.72
N ALA A 415 14.45 0.41 12.02
CA ALA A 415 14.13 -0.59 13.06
C ALA A 415 12.80 -1.35 12.84
N VAL A 416 11.97 -0.93 11.90
CA VAL A 416 10.66 -1.52 11.55
C VAL A 416 10.77 -2.76 10.62
N GLN A 417 11.92 -2.99 9.97
CA GLN A 417 12.07 -4.08 8.97
C GLN A 417 12.67 -5.39 9.50
N ALA A 418 12.88 -5.54 10.81
CA ALA A 418 13.57 -6.70 11.39
C ALA A 418 12.80 -8.04 11.33
N VAL A 419 11.55 -8.07 10.83
CA VAL A 419 10.66 -9.24 10.93
C VAL A 419 10.70 -10.18 9.69
N HIS A 420 11.17 -9.73 8.53
CA HIS A 420 11.29 -10.59 7.34
C HIS A 420 12.74 -10.65 6.86
N ARG A 421 13.49 -11.61 7.41
CA ARG A 421 14.89 -11.85 7.04
C ARG A 421 15.06 -12.75 5.81
N ASP A 422 13.96 -13.20 5.20
CA ASP A 422 14.03 -14.20 4.14
C ASP A 422 13.67 -13.60 2.77
N SER A 423 14.71 -13.54 1.93
CA SER A 423 14.68 -13.92 0.50
C SER A 423 14.69 -12.86 -0.60
N TYR A 424 14.73 -11.54 -0.36
CA TYR A 424 14.92 -10.58 -1.47
C TYR A 424 15.85 -9.40 -1.15
N PRO A 425 16.84 -9.09 -2.02
CA PRO A 425 17.74 -7.95 -1.83
C PRO A 425 16.99 -6.60 -1.87
N PRO A 426 17.56 -5.54 -1.28
CA PRO A 426 16.88 -4.26 -0.98
C PRO A 426 16.43 -3.45 -2.20
N LEU A 427 16.72 -3.89 -3.43
CA LEU A 427 16.20 -3.28 -4.65
C LEU A 427 14.69 -3.52 -4.82
N ALA A 428 14.12 -4.52 -4.13
CA ALA A 428 12.70 -4.88 -4.23
C ALA A 428 11.74 -3.87 -3.54
N ALA A 429 12.25 -2.94 -2.74
CA ALA A 429 11.46 -1.85 -2.19
C ALA A 429 12.08 -0.52 -2.61
N SER A 430 11.44 0.12 -3.59
CA SER A 430 11.58 1.54 -3.93
C SER A 430 11.19 2.40 -2.72
N ASP A 431 12.03 2.41 -1.69
CA ASP A 431 11.96 3.37 -0.62
C ASP A 431 12.49 4.69 -1.22
N ARG A 432 11.58 5.48 -1.80
CA ARG A 432 11.88 6.72 -2.55
C ARG A 432 12.84 7.66 -1.80
N GLY A 433 12.89 7.57 -0.46
CA GLY A 433 13.83 8.29 0.38
C GLY A 433 15.31 7.93 0.17
N ARG A 434 15.64 6.66 -0.12
CA ARG A 434 17.04 6.18 -0.22
C ARG A 434 17.71 6.59 -1.53
N LEU A 435 16.93 6.69 -2.62
CA LEU A 435 17.42 7.15 -3.93
C LEU A 435 17.78 8.65 -3.94
N ASN A 436 17.26 9.45 -3.01
CA ASN A 436 17.55 10.88 -2.94
C ASN A 436 19.05 11.19 -2.80
N LEU A 437 19.81 10.33 -2.13
CA LEU A 437 21.27 10.48 -2.00
C LEU A 437 21.96 10.51 -3.38
N THR A 438 21.46 9.74 -4.34
CA THR A 438 22.02 9.67 -5.70
C THR A 438 21.70 10.90 -6.56
N LEU A 439 20.78 11.76 -6.12
CA LEU A 439 20.33 12.95 -6.84
C LEU A 439 21.03 14.24 -6.38
N VAL A 440 21.79 14.19 -5.28
CA VAL A 440 22.38 15.40 -4.66
C VAL A 440 23.55 15.98 -5.46
N CYS A 441 24.52 15.14 -5.87
CA CYS A 441 25.71 15.58 -6.60
C CYS A 441 26.29 14.45 -7.45
N ARG A 442 26.95 14.79 -8.56
CA ARG A 442 27.58 13.82 -9.48
C ARG A 442 28.62 12.93 -8.78
N ARG A 443 29.43 13.48 -7.85
CA ARG A 443 30.43 12.70 -7.12
C ARG A 443 29.78 11.69 -6.17
N LEU A 444 28.76 12.12 -5.43
CA LEU A 444 27.96 11.24 -4.57
C LEU A 444 27.27 10.14 -5.38
N HIS A 445 26.71 10.51 -6.53
CA HIS A 445 26.06 9.57 -7.44
C HIS A 445 27.02 8.45 -7.86
N LEU A 446 28.22 8.77 -8.34
CA LEU A 446 29.17 7.77 -8.82
C LEU A 446 29.66 6.84 -7.70
N GLU A 447 30.05 7.40 -6.55
CA GLU A 447 30.55 6.60 -5.41
C GLU A 447 29.46 5.70 -4.81
N SER A 448 28.26 6.26 -4.59
CA SER A 448 27.14 5.51 -4.00
C SER A 448 26.56 4.46 -4.95
N THR A 449 26.52 4.76 -6.25
CA THR A 449 26.09 3.82 -7.30
C THR A 449 27.05 2.64 -7.38
N HIS A 450 28.36 2.88 -7.40
CA HIS A 450 29.32 1.78 -7.40
C HIS A 450 29.07 0.84 -6.22
N LEU A 451 28.89 1.38 -5.01
CA LEU A 451 28.62 0.58 -3.81
C LEU A 451 27.31 -0.21 -3.90
N LEU A 452 26.23 0.41 -4.39
CA LEU A 452 24.92 -0.24 -4.53
C LEU A 452 25.00 -1.43 -5.50
N TYR A 453 25.51 -1.22 -6.72
CA TYR A 453 25.54 -2.26 -7.75
C TYR A 453 26.61 -3.34 -7.51
N SER A 454 27.67 -3.04 -6.75
CA SER A 454 28.68 -4.05 -6.36
C SER A 454 28.29 -4.86 -5.13
N SER A 455 27.39 -4.37 -4.28
CA SER A 455 26.92 -5.10 -3.10
C SER A 455 25.61 -5.85 -3.35
N THR A 456 24.89 -5.54 -4.43
CA THR A 456 23.63 -6.20 -4.80
C THR A 456 23.84 -7.28 -5.85
N SER A 457 23.00 -8.33 -5.79
CA SER A 457 22.97 -9.41 -6.77
C SER A 457 21.86 -9.19 -7.79
N PHE A 458 22.18 -9.32 -9.07
CA PHE A 458 21.22 -9.10 -10.17
C PHE A 458 20.77 -10.39 -10.82
N ARG A 459 19.45 -10.56 -10.96
CA ARG A 459 18.84 -11.71 -11.61
C ARG A 459 19.13 -11.70 -13.11
N LEU A 460 19.64 -12.81 -13.63
CA LEU A 460 20.01 -12.95 -15.03
C LEU A 460 18.77 -13.01 -15.95
N PHE A 461 17.70 -13.66 -15.47
CA PHE A 461 16.41 -13.73 -16.16
C PHE A 461 15.28 -13.18 -15.27
N PRO A 462 14.21 -12.61 -15.88
CA PRO A 462 13.01 -12.27 -15.14
C PRO A 462 12.26 -13.56 -14.72
N LEU A 463 11.79 -13.57 -13.48
CA LEU A 463 10.88 -14.60 -12.95
C LEU A 463 9.43 -14.12 -13.11
N GLN A 464 8.47 -15.03 -13.08
CA GLN A 464 7.03 -14.72 -13.10
C GLN A 464 6.51 -14.27 -11.71
N ASP A 465 7.38 -13.64 -10.92
CA ASP A 465 7.00 -13.10 -9.62
C ASP A 465 6.33 -11.75 -9.82
N PHE A 466 5.41 -11.38 -8.91
CA PHE A 466 4.80 -10.04 -8.89
C PHE A 466 5.80 -8.89 -8.62
N LEU A 467 7.08 -9.22 -8.36
CA LEU A 467 8.16 -8.28 -8.10
C LEU A 467 8.95 -7.98 -9.38
N TYR A 468 8.75 -6.79 -9.94
CA TYR A 468 9.54 -6.30 -11.06
C TYR A 468 10.95 -5.89 -10.60
N LEU A 469 11.88 -6.85 -10.59
CA LEU A 469 13.29 -6.57 -10.36
C LEU A 469 14.03 -6.33 -11.69
N PRO A 470 14.86 -5.28 -11.79
CA PRO A 470 15.56 -4.96 -13.02
C PRO A 470 16.61 -6.03 -13.33
N THR A 471 16.55 -6.59 -14.55
CA THR A 471 17.60 -7.49 -15.07
C THR A 471 18.77 -6.66 -15.61
N PRO A 472 20.00 -7.23 -15.72
CA PRO A 472 21.16 -6.54 -16.30
C PRO A 472 20.90 -5.93 -17.69
N LEU A 473 20.00 -6.54 -18.48
CA LEU A 473 19.61 -6.04 -19.80
C LEU A 473 18.80 -4.73 -19.73
N SER A 474 18.00 -4.55 -18.67
CA SER A 474 17.19 -3.35 -18.44
C SER A 474 18.00 -2.16 -17.91
N LEU A 475 19.15 -2.42 -17.28
CA LEU A 475 20.01 -1.38 -16.71
C LEU A 475 20.74 -0.58 -17.79
N SER A 476 21.03 0.69 -17.56
CA SER A 476 21.89 1.49 -18.45
C SER A 476 23.31 0.91 -18.53
N PRO A 477 24.02 0.98 -19.69
CA PRO A 477 25.38 0.45 -19.84
C PRO A 477 26.38 0.94 -18.79
N HIS A 478 26.20 2.14 -18.25
CA HIS A 478 27.06 2.70 -17.20
C HIS A 478 26.95 1.91 -15.88
N TYR A 479 25.74 1.51 -15.47
CA TYR A 479 25.55 0.78 -14.21
C TYR A 479 26.00 -0.68 -14.31
N ARG A 480 25.92 -1.26 -15.52
CA ARG A 480 26.34 -2.64 -15.80
C ARG A 480 27.82 -2.87 -15.47
N THR A 481 28.68 -1.84 -15.58
CA THR A 481 30.11 -2.01 -15.30
C THR A 481 30.41 -2.21 -13.82
N HIS A 482 29.48 -1.89 -12.93
CA HIS A 482 29.64 -1.99 -11.46
C HIS A 482 29.12 -3.30 -10.87
N ILE A 483 28.51 -4.16 -11.70
CA ILE A 483 27.94 -5.43 -11.24
C ILE A 483 29.06 -6.42 -10.98
N THR A 484 29.06 -6.99 -9.77
CA THR A 484 30.04 -7.98 -9.29
C THR A 484 29.44 -9.37 -9.15
N THR A 485 28.15 -9.44 -8.81
CA THR A 485 27.44 -10.70 -8.53
C THR A 485 26.19 -10.83 -9.40
N LEU A 486 26.06 -11.97 -10.07
CA LEU A 486 24.86 -12.34 -10.84
C LEU A 486 24.15 -13.48 -10.14
N SER A 487 22.81 -13.49 -10.18
CA SER A 487 22.00 -14.58 -9.67
C SER A 487 21.19 -15.25 -10.79
N LEU A 488 21.21 -16.58 -10.81
CA LEU A 488 20.40 -17.43 -11.67
C LEU A 488 19.50 -18.27 -10.76
N ILE A 489 18.19 -18.08 -10.86
CA ILE A 489 17.21 -18.83 -10.08
C ILE A 489 16.59 -19.89 -10.99
N VAL A 490 16.62 -21.14 -10.54
CA VAL A 490 16.14 -22.32 -11.26
C VAL A 490 15.06 -22.98 -10.41
N GLY A 491 14.00 -23.50 -11.02
CA GLY A 491 12.91 -24.20 -10.34
C GLY A 491 11.52 -23.63 -10.63
N SER A 492 11.40 -22.41 -11.14
CA SER A 492 10.13 -21.87 -11.61
C SER A 492 9.83 -22.32 -13.05
N SER A 493 8.53 -22.51 -13.37
CA SER A 493 8.06 -22.89 -14.72
C SER A 493 8.71 -24.17 -15.31
N TRP A 494 9.07 -25.14 -14.47
CA TRP A 494 9.82 -26.35 -14.88
C TRP A 494 9.09 -27.27 -15.87
N THR A 495 7.76 -27.19 -15.94
CA THR A 495 6.94 -27.91 -16.92
C THR A 495 7.04 -27.31 -18.33
N ASN A 496 7.24 -26.00 -18.44
CA ASN A 496 7.39 -25.30 -19.71
C ASN A 496 8.28 -24.05 -19.53
N PRO A 497 9.62 -24.21 -19.55
CA PRO A 497 10.53 -23.11 -19.28
C PRO A 497 10.30 -21.96 -20.28
N PRO A 498 10.31 -20.69 -19.82
CA PRO A 498 10.03 -19.55 -20.69
C PRO A 498 11.00 -19.47 -21.88
N SER A 499 10.49 -19.12 -23.06
CA SER A 499 11.32 -18.96 -24.27
C SER A 499 12.40 -17.88 -24.13
N ALA A 500 12.19 -16.92 -23.20
CA ALA A 500 13.15 -15.88 -22.85
C ALA A 500 14.38 -16.39 -22.07
N TRP A 501 14.32 -17.57 -21.45
CA TRP A 501 15.42 -18.18 -20.71
C TRP A 501 16.36 -18.91 -21.66
N ARG A 502 16.95 -18.16 -22.59
CA ARG A 502 17.98 -18.62 -23.51
C ARG A 502 19.05 -17.55 -23.64
N VAL A 503 20.30 -17.97 -23.82
CA VAL A 503 21.41 -17.05 -24.04
C VAL A 503 21.37 -16.51 -25.47
N GLY A 504 20.51 -15.51 -25.71
CA GLY A 504 20.38 -14.85 -27.01
C GLY A 504 21.55 -13.92 -27.33
N LYS A 505 21.59 -13.39 -28.57
CA LYS A 505 22.62 -12.43 -29.02
C LYS A 505 22.70 -11.17 -28.15
N ALA A 506 21.56 -10.67 -27.66
CA ALA A 506 21.48 -9.48 -26.81
C ALA A 506 22.08 -9.73 -25.41
N LEU A 507 21.76 -10.87 -24.81
CA LEU A 507 22.29 -11.25 -23.50
C LEU A 507 23.79 -11.56 -23.60
N THR A 508 24.22 -12.24 -24.67
CA THR A 508 25.64 -12.51 -24.95
C THR A 508 26.45 -11.21 -24.99
N ARG A 509 25.98 -10.21 -25.74
CA ARG A 509 26.61 -8.88 -25.81
C ARG A 509 26.58 -8.13 -24.48
N CYS A 510 25.56 -8.35 -23.66
CA CYS A 510 25.44 -7.72 -22.36
C CYS A 510 26.47 -8.33 -21.38
N LEU A 511 26.47 -9.66 -21.26
CA LEU A 511 27.35 -10.40 -20.37
C LEU A 511 28.82 -10.24 -20.75
N SER A 512 29.15 -10.19 -22.05
CA SER A 512 30.53 -9.95 -22.51
C SER A 512 31.09 -8.58 -22.12
N ARG A 513 30.23 -7.61 -21.76
CA ARG A 513 30.64 -6.26 -21.30
C ARG A 513 30.74 -6.16 -19.78
N LEU A 514 30.33 -7.18 -19.04
CA LEU A 514 30.41 -7.21 -17.58
C LEU A 514 31.82 -7.62 -17.14
N LYS A 515 32.68 -6.63 -16.89
CA LYS A 515 34.09 -6.88 -16.55
C LYS A 515 34.31 -7.22 -15.07
N LEU A 516 33.46 -6.79 -14.15
CA LEU A 516 33.68 -6.98 -12.70
C LEU A 516 32.96 -8.19 -12.11
N VAL A 517 32.25 -8.98 -12.92
CA VAL A 517 31.50 -10.14 -12.42
C VAL A 517 32.46 -11.27 -12.08
N HIS A 518 32.64 -11.53 -10.78
CA HIS A 518 33.48 -12.60 -10.26
C HIS A 518 32.68 -13.76 -9.68
N THR A 519 31.42 -13.54 -9.30
CA THR A 519 30.57 -14.55 -8.66
C THR A 519 29.22 -14.72 -9.35
N LEU A 520 28.91 -15.97 -9.70
CA LEU A 520 27.59 -16.38 -10.17
C LEU A 520 26.91 -17.21 -9.07
N LYS A 521 25.78 -16.74 -8.55
CA LYS A 521 24.95 -17.46 -7.59
C LYS A 521 23.87 -18.23 -8.34
N ILE A 522 23.78 -19.54 -8.16
CA ILE A 522 22.72 -20.39 -8.69
C ILE A 522 21.85 -20.82 -7.51
N PHE A 523 20.58 -20.44 -7.53
CA PHE A 523 19.62 -20.80 -6.49
C PHE A 523 18.57 -21.76 -7.04
N ILE A 524 18.39 -22.90 -6.39
CA ILE A 524 17.45 -23.95 -6.77
C ILE A 524 16.20 -23.86 -5.89
N GLU A 525 15.07 -23.44 -6.46
CA GLU A 525 13.78 -23.34 -5.77
C GLU A 525 13.07 -24.69 -5.63
N VAL A 526 13.11 -25.51 -6.68
CA VAL A 526 12.45 -26.81 -6.75
C VAL A 526 13.28 -27.74 -7.62
N ASP A 527 13.57 -28.95 -7.12
CA ASP A 527 14.07 -30.04 -7.96
C ASP A 527 12.88 -30.92 -8.41
N PRO A 528 12.44 -30.81 -9.68
CA PRO A 528 11.35 -31.64 -10.15
C PRO A 528 11.74 -33.12 -10.18
N SER A 529 13.03 -33.49 -10.10
CA SER A 529 13.54 -34.87 -10.20
C SER A 529 13.12 -35.78 -9.05
N VAL A 530 12.55 -35.22 -7.98
CA VAL A 530 12.03 -35.94 -6.80
C VAL A 530 10.72 -36.71 -7.13
N PRO A 531 10.56 -37.99 -6.74
CA PRO A 531 9.44 -38.87 -7.13
C PRO A 531 8.03 -38.27 -6.99
N MET A 532 7.84 -37.34 -6.06
CA MET A 532 6.59 -36.59 -5.84
C MET A 532 6.06 -35.87 -7.10
N PHE A 533 6.92 -35.47 -8.03
CA PHE A 533 6.53 -34.73 -9.23
C PHE A 533 6.36 -35.59 -10.50
N THR A 534 6.47 -36.92 -10.40
CA THR A 534 6.42 -37.85 -11.55
C THR A 534 5.22 -37.63 -12.49
N GLY A 535 4.01 -37.37 -11.97
CA GLY A 535 2.81 -37.14 -12.78
C GLY A 535 2.71 -35.77 -13.45
N PHE A 536 3.56 -34.82 -13.07
CA PHE A 536 3.55 -33.44 -13.55
C PHE A 536 4.74 -33.13 -14.48
N ARG A 537 5.69 -34.05 -14.61
CA ARG A 537 6.87 -33.91 -15.48
C ARG A 537 6.56 -34.20 -16.94
N ARG A 538 7.28 -33.49 -17.82
CA ARG A 538 7.36 -33.84 -19.26
C ARG A 538 8.22 -35.09 -19.49
N SER A 539 9.36 -35.20 -18.80
CA SER A 539 10.18 -36.41 -18.73
C SER A 539 11.04 -36.38 -17.45
N GLU A 540 11.69 -37.50 -17.14
CA GLU A 540 12.51 -37.63 -15.93
C GLU A 540 13.74 -36.70 -15.94
N THR A 541 14.37 -36.50 -17.09
CA THR A 541 15.62 -35.72 -17.22
C THR A 541 15.49 -34.40 -17.98
N PHE A 542 14.32 -34.10 -18.58
CA PHE A 542 14.19 -32.94 -19.46
C PHE A 542 14.62 -31.62 -18.79
N TYR A 543 14.16 -31.38 -17.56
CA TYR A 543 14.48 -30.13 -16.87
C TYR A 543 15.92 -30.09 -16.36
N THR A 544 16.47 -31.23 -15.92
CA THR A 544 17.86 -31.34 -15.46
C THR A 544 18.84 -31.10 -16.60
N ASP A 545 18.58 -31.70 -17.76
CA ASP A 545 19.41 -31.52 -18.96
C ASP A 545 19.30 -30.08 -19.47
N TRP A 546 18.08 -29.54 -19.53
CA TRP A 546 17.84 -28.16 -19.96
C TRP A 546 18.54 -27.13 -19.07
N CYS A 547 18.51 -27.32 -17.74
CA CYS A 547 19.20 -26.44 -16.79
C CYS A 547 20.73 -26.58 -16.90
N GLY A 548 21.24 -27.80 -17.09
CA GLY A 548 22.66 -28.03 -17.36
C GLY A 548 23.15 -27.29 -18.61
N ASP A 549 22.41 -27.40 -19.71
CA ASP A 549 22.73 -26.70 -20.97
C ASP A 549 22.63 -25.17 -20.82
N LEU A 550 21.64 -24.67 -20.09
CA LEU A 550 21.50 -23.24 -19.80
C LEU A 550 22.69 -22.70 -19.00
N VAL A 551 23.10 -23.41 -17.95
CA VAL A 551 24.27 -23.05 -17.14
C VAL A 551 25.52 -23.09 -18.02
N ARG A 552 25.73 -24.16 -18.78
CA ARG A 552 26.85 -24.29 -19.72
C ARG A 552 26.94 -23.09 -20.68
N ASP A 553 25.84 -22.68 -21.28
CA ASP A 553 25.81 -21.54 -22.20
C ASP A 553 26.10 -20.20 -21.50
N VAL A 554 25.59 -20.01 -20.27
CA VAL A 554 25.90 -18.82 -19.46
C VAL A 554 27.39 -18.79 -19.09
N LEU A 555 27.94 -19.93 -18.65
CA LEU A 555 29.35 -20.04 -18.28
C LEU A 555 30.26 -19.76 -19.50
N LYS A 556 29.95 -20.29 -20.69
CA LYS A 556 30.70 -20.02 -21.94
C LYS A 556 30.76 -18.53 -22.30
N VAL A 557 29.77 -17.73 -21.92
CA VAL A 557 29.77 -16.28 -22.20
C VAL A 557 30.52 -15.50 -21.10
N LEU A 558 30.48 -15.96 -19.85
CA LEU A 558 31.13 -15.33 -18.69
C LEU A 558 32.64 -15.63 -18.58
N THR A 559 33.26 -16.13 -19.66
CA THR A 559 34.58 -16.77 -19.70
C THR A 559 35.75 -15.93 -19.21
N SER A 560 35.66 -14.60 -19.18
CA SER A 560 36.83 -13.78 -18.84
C SER A 560 37.10 -13.61 -17.34
N ASN A 561 36.08 -13.55 -16.46
CA ASN A 561 36.29 -13.05 -15.08
C ASN A 561 35.52 -13.76 -13.95
N CYS A 562 34.66 -14.75 -14.24
CA CYS A 562 33.90 -15.45 -13.18
C CYS A 562 34.73 -16.59 -12.58
N GLU A 563 35.29 -16.36 -11.38
CA GLU A 563 36.14 -17.34 -10.68
C GLU A 563 35.32 -18.34 -9.85
N VAL A 564 34.23 -17.89 -9.24
CA VAL A 564 33.47 -18.67 -8.25
C VAL A 564 32.00 -18.78 -8.65
N VAL A 565 31.47 -20.00 -8.63
CA VAL A 565 30.03 -20.26 -8.75
C VAL A 565 29.52 -20.75 -7.41
N GLU A 566 28.58 -20.01 -6.83
CA GLU A 566 27.92 -20.36 -5.57
C GLU A 566 26.63 -21.10 -5.89
N VAL A 567 26.46 -22.34 -5.41
CA VAL A 567 25.25 -23.13 -5.60
C VAL A 567 24.52 -23.25 -4.26
N ASP A 568 23.24 -22.90 -4.25
CA ASP A 568 22.38 -22.94 -3.07
C ASP A 568 20.94 -23.30 -3.47
N GLY A 569 20.06 -23.54 -2.50
CA GLY A 569 18.66 -23.77 -2.79
C GLY A 569 17.78 -23.85 -1.55
N ASN A 570 16.50 -24.14 -1.77
CA ASN A 570 15.53 -24.21 -0.68
C ASN A 570 15.91 -25.29 0.35
N PRO A 571 15.63 -25.09 1.66
CA PRO A 571 16.01 -26.04 2.70
C PRO A 571 15.43 -27.46 2.51
N GLY A 572 14.31 -27.61 1.80
CA GLY A 572 13.67 -28.91 1.55
C GLY A 572 14.29 -29.74 0.42
N ILE A 573 15.37 -29.28 -0.21
CA ILE A 573 16.01 -29.93 -1.36
C ILE A 573 17.36 -30.50 -0.95
N ASP A 574 17.66 -31.70 -1.44
CA ASP A 574 18.95 -32.34 -1.19
C ASP A 574 20.06 -31.72 -2.06
N PRO A 575 21.19 -31.27 -1.47
CA PRO A 575 22.30 -30.69 -2.22
C PRO A 575 22.94 -31.65 -3.25
N HIS A 576 22.75 -32.95 -3.07
CA HIS A 576 23.24 -34.01 -3.97
C HIS A 576 22.14 -34.62 -4.85
N GLY A 577 21.02 -33.89 -5.04
CA GLY A 577 19.98 -34.30 -5.99
C GLY A 577 20.46 -34.36 -7.44
N PRO A 578 19.66 -34.96 -8.34
CA PRO A 578 20.01 -35.08 -9.76
C PRO A 578 20.26 -33.73 -10.44
N LEU A 579 19.47 -32.71 -10.13
CA LEU A 579 19.60 -31.38 -10.72
C LEU A 579 20.87 -30.66 -10.25
N SER A 580 21.12 -30.66 -8.94
CA SER A 580 22.28 -29.99 -8.36
C SER A 580 23.58 -30.67 -8.79
N THR A 581 23.62 -32.00 -8.82
CA THR A 581 24.78 -32.77 -9.30
C THR A 581 25.09 -32.48 -10.76
N ARG A 582 24.05 -32.37 -11.61
CA ARG A 582 24.25 -31.97 -13.01
C ARG A 582 24.83 -30.56 -13.11
N ILE A 583 24.30 -29.59 -12.36
CA ILE A 583 24.82 -28.21 -12.37
C ILE A 583 26.28 -28.17 -11.88
N VAL A 584 26.60 -28.85 -10.79
CA VAL A 584 27.98 -28.93 -10.25
C VAL A 584 28.92 -29.54 -11.29
N SER A 585 28.54 -30.64 -11.94
CA SER A 585 29.37 -31.27 -12.99
C SER A 585 29.67 -30.34 -14.18
N GLU A 586 28.71 -29.50 -14.59
CA GLU A 586 28.92 -28.52 -15.67
C GLU A 586 29.82 -27.36 -15.22
N VAL A 587 29.72 -26.94 -13.95
CA VAL A 587 30.58 -25.91 -13.38
C VAL A 587 32.02 -26.42 -13.26
N GLU A 588 32.22 -27.64 -12.78
CA GLU A 588 33.53 -28.28 -12.70
C GLU A 588 34.13 -28.50 -14.09
N ALA A 589 33.34 -28.94 -15.06
CA ALA A 589 33.77 -29.06 -16.46
C ALA A 589 34.20 -27.73 -17.08
N SER A 590 33.67 -26.60 -16.59
CA SER A 590 34.08 -25.26 -17.00
C SER A 590 35.37 -24.76 -16.33
N GLY A 591 35.95 -25.53 -15.40
CA GLY A 591 37.16 -25.19 -14.66
C GLY A 591 36.97 -24.14 -13.56
N ARG A 592 35.75 -23.93 -13.07
CA ARG A 592 35.42 -22.90 -12.05
C ARG A 592 35.30 -23.51 -10.67
N LYS A 593 35.58 -22.71 -9.64
CA LYS A 593 35.46 -23.13 -8.23
C LYS A 593 34.00 -23.14 -7.82
N VAL A 594 33.52 -24.29 -7.35
CA VAL A 594 32.18 -24.43 -6.75
C VAL A 594 32.25 -24.05 -5.28
N ARG A 595 31.31 -23.23 -4.83
CA ARG A 595 31.09 -22.90 -3.42
C ARG A 595 29.65 -23.22 -3.07
N TRP A 596 29.41 -23.85 -1.92
CA TRP A 596 28.06 -24.04 -1.41
C TRP A 596 27.58 -22.76 -0.71
N GLY A 597 26.33 -22.37 -0.95
CA GLY A 597 25.68 -21.27 -0.25
C GLY A 597 25.48 -21.58 1.25
N LEU A 598 25.12 -20.56 2.03
CA LEU A 598 25.10 -20.66 3.50
C LEU A 598 24.14 -21.76 4.00
N GLU A 599 22.97 -21.91 3.37
CA GLU A 599 21.93 -22.86 3.76
C GLU A 599 22.31 -24.31 3.43
N TRP A 600 22.98 -24.53 2.29
CA TRP A 600 23.40 -25.87 1.86
C TRP A 600 24.80 -26.27 2.31
N ALA A 601 25.65 -25.34 2.76
CA ALA A 601 27.02 -25.63 3.18
C ALA A 601 27.09 -26.67 4.30
N ASP A 602 26.25 -26.53 5.34
CA ASP A 602 26.22 -27.45 6.47
C ASP A 602 25.69 -28.84 6.07
N LYS A 603 24.68 -28.88 5.19
CA LYS A 603 24.11 -30.13 4.67
C LYS A 603 25.08 -30.87 3.76
N ALA A 604 25.74 -30.15 2.85
CA ALA A 604 26.75 -30.72 1.96
C ALA A 604 27.92 -31.29 2.76
N LYS A 605 28.36 -30.59 3.81
CA LYS A 605 29.41 -31.06 4.71
C LYS A 605 29.01 -32.32 5.48
N ALA A 606 27.80 -32.36 6.03
CA ALA A 606 27.29 -33.53 6.76
C ALA A 606 27.19 -34.78 5.86
N VAL A 607 26.75 -34.62 4.60
CA VAL A 607 26.69 -35.72 3.63
C VAL A 607 28.08 -36.20 3.24
N GLU A 608 29.04 -35.30 3.04
CA GLU A 608 30.42 -35.68 2.72
C GLU A 608 31.10 -36.38 3.91
N GLU A 609 30.87 -35.91 5.13
CA GLU A 609 31.33 -36.59 6.36
C GLU A 609 30.74 -38.00 6.49
N GLN A 610 29.46 -38.19 6.17
CA GLN A 610 28.83 -39.52 6.11
C GLN A 610 29.43 -40.40 5.01
N ARG A 611 29.77 -39.84 3.86
CA ARG A 611 30.40 -40.56 2.74
C ARG A 611 31.81 -41.02 3.10
N VAL A 612 32.61 -40.17 3.75
CA VAL A 612 33.95 -40.51 4.26
C VAL A 612 33.86 -41.57 5.35
N LEU A 613 32.91 -41.48 6.28
CA LEU A 613 32.65 -42.51 7.29
C LEU A 613 32.20 -43.85 6.67
N GLY A 614 31.39 -43.81 5.63
CA GLY A 614 30.95 -44.98 4.87
C GLY A 614 32.09 -45.66 4.11
N LEU A 615 32.97 -44.88 3.46
CA LEU A 615 34.19 -45.37 2.82
C LEU A 615 35.17 -45.96 3.84
N ALA A 616 35.35 -45.31 5.00
CA ALA A 616 36.18 -45.84 6.08
C ALA A 616 35.62 -47.17 6.64
N ARG A 617 34.29 -47.30 6.77
CA ARG A 617 33.65 -48.58 7.14
C ARG A 617 33.79 -49.64 6.04
N GLY A 618 33.71 -49.27 4.77
CA GLY A 618 33.93 -50.17 3.64
C GLY A 618 35.34 -50.74 3.62
N ILE A 619 36.35 -49.88 3.78
CA ILE A 619 37.77 -50.28 3.87
C ILE A 619 38.00 -51.18 5.09
N ALA A 620 37.40 -50.85 6.25
CA ALA A 620 37.50 -51.67 7.44
C ALA A 620 36.83 -53.04 7.30
N MET A 621 35.72 -53.14 6.55
CA MET A 621 35.03 -54.42 6.28
C MET A 621 35.78 -55.27 5.25
N ASP A 622 36.44 -54.66 4.26
CA ASP A 622 37.34 -55.37 3.33
C ASP A 622 38.60 -55.86 4.05
N GLU A 623 39.19 -55.07 4.97
CA GLU A 623 40.29 -55.53 5.82
C GLU A 623 39.87 -56.69 6.75
N LEU A 624 38.63 -56.66 7.28
CA LEU A 624 38.09 -57.74 8.11
C LEU A 624 37.78 -58.99 7.27
N ALA A 625 37.33 -58.83 6.04
CA ALA A 625 37.10 -59.92 5.08
C ALA A 625 38.40 -60.60 4.70
N ASP A 626 39.47 -59.83 4.45
CA ASP A 626 40.81 -60.36 4.17
C ASP A 626 41.38 -61.15 5.37
N GLN A 627 41.16 -60.67 6.62
CA GLN A 627 41.53 -61.40 7.84
C GLN A 627 40.74 -62.70 8.04
N LEU A 628 39.45 -62.72 7.68
CA LEU A 628 38.59 -63.90 7.74
C LEU A 628 38.96 -64.96 6.69
N THR A 629 39.35 -64.55 5.48
CA THR A 629 39.89 -65.48 4.47
C THR A 629 41.25 -66.09 4.83
N GLY A 630 41.99 -65.47 5.75
CA GLY A 630 43.23 -66.01 6.31
C GLY A 630 43.02 -67.13 7.34
N MET A 631 41.84 -67.25 7.95
CA MET A 631 41.52 -68.28 8.94
C MET A 631 40.97 -69.56 8.29
N LYS A 632 41.88 -70.46 7.88
CA LYS A 632 41.53 -71.85 7.53
C LYS A 632 40.99 -72.60 8.75
N ILE A 633 39.72 -73.02 8.67
CA ILE A 633 39.05 -73.89 9.64
C ILE A 633 39.63 -75.32 9.53
N SER A 634 40.08 -75.87 10.67
CA SER A 634 40.48 -77.27 10.81
C SER A 634 39.53 -78.03 11.75
N SER A 635 39.30 -79.31 11.43
CA SER A 635 38.52 -80.36 12.16
C SER A 635 36.99 -80.24 12.09
N GLY A 636 36.16 -81.27 11.92
CA GLY A 636 36.24 -82.75 11.88
C GLY A 636 34.78 -83.28 12.00
N PRO A 637 34.42 -84.51 11.56
CA PRO A 637 33.02 -84.88 11.32
C PRO A 637 32.31 -85.44 12.56
N GLY A 638 31.02 -85.14 12.75
CA GLY A 638 30.25 -85.70 13.87
C GLY A 638 28.73 -85.46 13.89
N LYS A 639 28.01 -86.49 13.41
CA LYS A 639 26.69 -87.01 13.85
C LYS A 639 25.42 -86.13 13.81
N ILE A 640 24.54 -86.61 12.93
CA ILE A 640 23.08 -86.52 12.81
C ILE A 640 22.37 -86.78 14.16
N LEU A 641 21.30 -86.03 14.45
CA LEU A 641 20.06 -86.56 15.05
C LEU A 641 18.87 -85.66 14.69
N SER A 642 17.87 -86.29 14.09
CA SER A 642 16.55 -85.80 13.75
C SER A 642 15.63 -85.71 14.97
N HIS A 643 14.80 -84.68 15.03
CA HIS A 643 13.38 -84.81 15.37
C HIS A 643 12.57 -83.66 14.77
#